data_AF-A0A3N2FCC8-F1
#
_entry.id   AF-A0A3N2FCC8-F1
#
_cell.length_a   1.000
_cell.length_b   1.000
_cell.length_c   1.000
_cell.angle_alpha   90.00
_cell.angle_beta   90.00
_cell.angle_gamma   90.00
#
_symmetry.space_group_name_H-M   'P 1'
#
loop_
_entity.id
_entity.type
_entity.pdbx_description
1 polymer ?
#
loop_
_entity_poly.entity_id
_entity_poly.type
_entity_poly.pdbx_seq_one_letter_code
_entity_poly.pdbx_strand_id
1 'polypeptide(L)'
;MYIFAMSLIPRLLGDALLSSDAKVVVLEGARAVGKTTLVRSVLQKRGFSYTSLADPSVLRRATSDPGGWLRGLTFPAIIDEAQLLEALPLLVKELVDEIPGAGTRVVLTGSASIARTGLGGADALTRRSRRFSMGPLTEWEIGGQEGSIVDLLFDAEIAAGGRTDLDESTLLDRLTRGGFPTYVVPDVIRTRRDLSLDLRSDIEGLLSDQALAGRGVDTLAARAALDGLMRTPGGIFNASRLAQQLDLDRRTIDRYLGVFERVFLTHHLPNLATAPPRQSHSRAKIHPVDTSFAVESMTRAGVDLRQDREALGALLESHVVNQLTTAAGWSDHEIRAFYWRPAEKRGREVDLVMIDELDRTVGVEIKASRSVHERDIAGLIALGEGRGLHRGFVFHNGPEVIRLRENIWGLPLAVLDGSHPLGRAGDARISEREVVTVPDPIVGSDASIFISHVHADDASSRGRMISFAKDLADRYEFLTGGSLRLFIDRDDISWGENWRQRLRAEASTTTFLLSFVTPRYLSSAACREEFLDFRRAATADPGQKVLLPLIWVDPSASGVMSDKDPVWSVIKETQWVAATDFRLLEPGSVEYDTVLDQLTQRLRIAVATVAKDRTETFTQRGEDPDEDRDLLETLESLEASRTDIERAASGLKDAIASISAVFSGRPPLRTGPTYATARALSEIGAELEQPVARLDHAAEELGAVWQGVDSDVSRLVFLLSGTPDEASKRMLFEILDGLVRALDVPGASGLDQQLALLGNLSRHLRPMSRSMSAALRLLDGVKVSARAWRDSLAGQG
;
A
#
# COMPACT_ATOMS: atom_id res chain seq x y z
N MET A 1 -34.72 -19.29 -6.76
CA MET A 1 -35.14 -18.65 -8.03
C MET A 1 -35.64 -17.26 -7.69
N TYR A 2 -34.75 -16.27 -7.69
CA TYR A 2 -35.10 -14.85 -7.55
C TYR A 2 -34.64 -14.15 -8.81
N ILE A 3 -35.60 -13.55 -9.52
CA ILE A 3 -35.39 -12.71 -10.68
C ILE A 3 -34.80 -11.40 -10.14
N PHE A 4 -33.53 -11.10 -10.43
CA PHE A 4 -32.97 -9.77 -10.16
C PHE A 4 -33.66 -8.77 -11.10
N ALA A 5 -34.46 -7.86 -10.54
CA ALA A 5 -34.89 -6.67 -11.26
C ALA A 5 -33.66 -5.77 -11.49
N MET A 6 -33.42 -5.37 -12.74
CA MET A 6 -32.35 -4.44 -13.12
C MET A 6 -32.53 -3.12 -12.34
N SER A 7 -31.72 -2.86 -11.33
CA SER A 7 -31.67 -1.55 -10.67
C SER A 7 -30.96 -0.56 -11.60
N LEU A 8 -31.73 0.27 -12.29
CA LEU A 8 -31.20 1.42 -13.04
C LEU A 8 -30.48 2.36 -12.05
N ILE A 9 -29.20 2.63 -12.27
CA ILE A 9 -28.46 3.65 -11.50
C ILE A 9 -28.88 5.04 -12.01
N PRO A 10 -29.46 5.91 -11.16
CA PRO A 10 -29.80 7.28 -11.54
C PRO A 10 -28.56 8.08 -11.97
N ARG A 11 -28.71 8.95 -12.98
CA ARG A 11 -27.63 9.85 -13.41
C ARG A 11 -27.90 11.24 -12.87
N LEU A 12 -27.00 11.76 -12.02
CA LEU A 12 -27.18 13.04 -11.31
C LEU A 12 -27.21 14.24 -12.27
N LEU A 13 -26.56 14.12 -13.43
CA LEU A 13 -26.62 15.10 -14.51
C LEU A 13 -28.05 15.39 -15.01
N GLY A 14 -29.01 14.50 -14.77
CA GLY A 14 -30.41 14.66 -15.21
C GLY A 14 -31.06 15.96 -14.74
N ASP A 15 -30.80 16.38 -13.50
CA ASP A 15 -31.38 17.60 -12.93
C ASP A 15 -30.77 18.86 -13.54
N ALA A 16 -29.47 18.84 -13.86
CA ALA A 16 -28.80 19.90 -14.59
C ALA A 16 -29.35 20.07 -16.02
N LEU A 17 -29.71 18.97 -16.70
CA LEU A 17 -30.36 19.02 -18.01
C LEU A 17 -31.76 19.62 -17.94
N LEU A 18 -32.53 19.28 -16.89
CA LEU A 18 -33.89 19.78 -16.68
C LEU A 18 -33.94 21.26 -16.28
N SER A 19 -32.95 21.73 -15.52
CA SER A 19 -32.86 23.12 -15.06
C SER A 19 -32.29 24.08 -16.11
N SER A 20 -31.81 23.56 -17.26
CA SER A 20 -31.29 24.39 -18.35
C SER A 20 -32.34 25.34 -18.93
N ASP A 21 -32.00 26.62 -19.01
CA ASP A 21 -32.79 27.68 -19.62
C ASP A 21 -32.49 27.87 -21.13
N ALA A 22 -31.42 27.25 -21.62
CA ALA A 22 -31.01 27.30 -23.01
C ALA A 22 -32.05 26.65 -23.94
N LYS A 23 -32.29 27.25 -25.11
CA LYS A 23 -33.21 26.69 -26.11
C LYS A 23 -32.74 25.35 -26.66
N VAL A 24 -31.43 25.14 -26.68
CA VAL A 24 -30.81 23.89 -27.11
C VAL A 24 -29.98 23.32 -25.98
N VAL A 25 -30.12 22.04 -25.70
CA VAL A 25 -29.24 21.30 -24.81
C VAL A 25 -28.46 20.32 -25.66
N VAL A 26 -27.14 20.28 -25.49
CA VAL A 26 -26.26 19.35 -26.18
C VAL A 26 -25.62 18.46 -25.13
N LEU A 27 -25.82 17.15 -25.22
CA LEU A 27 -25.27 16.16 -24.29
C LEU A 27 -24.35 15.20 -25.04
N GLU A 28 -23.05 15.37 -24.82
CA GLU A 28 -22.01 14.58 -25.48
C GLU A 28 -21.32 13.65 -24.47
N GLY A 29 -20.67 12.60 -24.96
CA GLY A 29 -19.91 11.68 -24.11
C GLY A 29 -19.67 10.34 -24.80
N ALA A 30 -18.83 9.48 -24.21
CA ALA A 30 -18.47 8.20 -24.81
C ALA A 30 -19.71 7.31 -25.11
N ARG A 31 -19.58 6.41 -26.09
CA ARG A 31 -20.62 5.41 -26.36
C ARG A 31 -20.85 4.56 -25.10
N ALA A 32 -22.09 4.11 -24.90
CA ALA A 32 -22.48 3.25 -23.77
C ALA A 32 -22.34 3.84 -22.34
N VAL A 33 -22.11 5.15 -22.16
CA VAL A 33 -22.15 5.79 -20.83
C VAL A 33 -23.57 6.00 -20.27
N GLY A 34 -24.62 5.72 -21.04
CA GLY A 34 -26.01 5.84 -20.59
C GLY A 34 -26.74 7.11 -21.01
N LYS A 35 -26.23 7.88 -21.98
CA LYS A 35 -26.88 9.10 -22.52
C LYS A 35 -28.32 8.85 -22.96
N THR A 36 -28.53 7.87 -23.85
CA THR A 36 -29.85 7.50 -24.36
C THR A 36 -30.79 7.08 -23.22
N THR A 37 -30.27 6.34 -22.25
CA THR A 37 -31.04 5.92 -21.06
C THR A 37 -31.46 7.13 -20.24
N LEU A 38 -30.55 8.07 -19.97
CA LEU A 38 -30.81 9.32 -19.23
C LEU A 38 -31.91 10.16 -19.91
N VAL A 39 -31.75 10.48 -21.20
CA VAL A 39 -32.72 11.36 -21.88
C VAL A 39 -34.09 10.69 -22.02
N ARG A 40 -34.15 9.36 -22.16
CA ARG A 40 -35.44 8.63 -22.20
C ARG A 40 -36.08 8.47 -20.82
N SER A 41 -35.29 8.24 -19.77
CA SER A 41 -35.83 8.05 -18.43
C SER A 41 -36.25 9.37 -17.76
N VAL A 42 -35.58 10.48 -18.10
CA VAL A 42 -35.80 11.80 -17.49
C VAL A 42 -36.58 12.72 -18.43
N LEU A 43 -36.04 13.04 -19.61
CA LEU A 43 -36.60 14.09 -20.48
C LEU A 43 -37.84 13.60 -21.25
N GLN A 44 -37.82 12.39 -21.80
CA GLN A 44 -38.97 11.84 -22.54
C GLN A 44 -40.21 11.72 -21.64
N LYS A 45 -40.05 11.34 -20.37
CA LYS A 45 -41.15 11.31 -19.39
C LYS A 45 -41.73 12.69 -19.07
N ARG A 46 -41.00 13.77 -19.37
CA ARG A 46 -41.43 15.17 -19.23
C ARG A 46 -42.05 15.72 -20.51
N GLY A 47 -42.33 14.88 -21.51
CA GLY A 47 -43.06 15.26 -22.73
C GLY A 47 -42.17 15.57 -23.94
N PHE A 48 -40.87 15.31 -23.86
CA PHE A 48 -40.00 15.43 -25.04
C PHE A 48 -40.27 14.26 -26.01
N SER A 49 -40.43 14.56 -27.29
CA SER A 49 -40.42 13.51 -28.32
C SER A 49 -39.00 12.94 -28.46
N TYR A 50 -38.89 11.69 -28.90
CA TYR A 50 -37.60 11.04 -29.07
C TYR A 50 -37.46 10.51 -30.51
N THR A 51 -36.36 10.88 -31.17
CA THR A 51 -35.95 10.33 -32.45
C THR A 51 -34.46 10.02 -32.41
N SER A 52 -34.01 9.01 -33.15
CA SER A 52 -32.60 8.61 -33.20
C SER A 52 -32.14 8.53 -34.64
N LEU A 53 -31.05 9.23 -34.95
CA LEU A 53 -30.36 9.15 -36.24
C LEU A 53 -29.53 7.87 -36.39
N ALA A 54 -29.43 7.03 -35.35
CA ALA A 54 -28.87 5.70 -35.48
C ALA A 54 -29.78 4.74 -36.29
N ASP A 55 -31.09 5.04 -36.39
CA ASP A 55 -32.00 4.30 -37.26
C ASP A 55 -31.71 4.66 -38.73
N PRO A 56 -31.30 3.70 -39.58
CA PRO A 56 -30.95 3.97 -40.97
C PRO A 56 -32.11 4.58 -41.78
N SER A 57 -33.36 4.27 -41.43
CA SER A 57 -34.53 4.84 -42.09
C SER A 57 -34.74 6.31 -41.72
N VAL A 58 -34.52 6.66 -40.44
CA VAL A 58 -34.60 8.05 -39.96
C VAL A 58 -33.45 8.86 -40.57
N LEU A 59 -32.23 8.34 -40.52
CA LEU A 59 -31.05 8.99 -41.09
C LEU A 59 -31.21 9.26 -42.59
N ARG A 60 -31.71 8.28 -43.37
CA ARG A 60 -31.97 8.48 -44.80
C ARG A 60 -32.99 9.59 -45.06
N ARG A 61 -34.09 9.65 -44.29
CA ARG A 61 -35.08 10.74 -44.41
C ARG A 61 -34.47 12.08 -44.05
N ALA A 62 -33.78 12.15 -42.92
CA ALA A 62 -33.10 13.35 -42.43
C ALA A 62 -31.98 13.83 -43.37
N THR A 63 -31.31 12.93 -44.09
CA THR A 63 -30.27 13.30 -45.07
C THR A 63 -30.88 13.80 -46.38
N SER A 64 -32.02 13.25 -46.80
CA SER A 64 -32.65 13.59 -48.08
C SER A 64 -33.35 14.95 -48.06
N ASP A 65 -34.01 15.30 -46.94
CA ASP A 65 -34.59 16.62 -46.69
C ASP A 65 -34.41 17.00 -45.21
N PRO A 66 -33.23 17.52 -44.83
CA PRO A 66 -32.91 17.84 -43.43
C PRO A 66 -33.86 18.86 -42.79
N GLY A 67 -34.21 19.90 -43.55
CA GLY A 67 -35.06 20.99 -43.06
C GLY A 67 -36.51 20.57 -42.90
N GLY A 68 -37.08 19.86 -43.89
CA GLY A 68 -38.43 19.31 -43.81
C GLY A 68 -38.56 18.26 -42.71
N TRP A 69 -37.57 17.37 -42.57
CA TRP A 69 -37.52 16.39 -41.49
C TRP A 69 -37.51 17.05 -40.11
N LEU A 70 -36.63 18.03 -39.89
CA LEU A 70 -36.52 18.72 -38.60
C LEU A 70 -37.80 19.47 -38.22
N ARG A 71 -38.41 20.20 -39.17
CA ARG A 71 -39.68 20.91 -38.95
C ARG A 71 -40.87 19.96 -38.72
N GLY A 72 -40.78 18.73 -39.18
CA GLY A 72 -41.80 17.70 -38.99
C GLY A 72 -41.75 17.01 -37.62
N LEU A 73 -40.76 17.31 -36.77
CA LEU A 73 -40.67 16.74 -35.42
C LEU A 73 -41.67 17.41 -34.45
N THR A 74 -42.10 16.65 -33.44
CA THR A 74 -42.90 17.18 -32.33
C THR A 74 -41.98 17.81 -31.29
N PHE A 75 -42.11 19.10 -31.02
CA PHE A 75 -41.30 19.80 -30.02
C PHE A 75 -41.99 19.87 -28.64
N PRO A 76 -41.22 19.84 -27.53
CA PRO A 76 -39.77 19.74 -27.47
C PRO A 76 -39.27 18.34 -27.87
N ALA A 77 -38.08 18.25 -28.49
CA ALA A 77 -37.59 17.03 -29.14
C ALA A 77 -36.18 16.65 -28.69
N ILE A 78 -35.93 15.35 -28.56
CA ILE A 78 -34.62 14.73 -28.38
C ILE A 78 -34.22 14.10 -29.72
N ILE A 79 -33.05 14.49 -30.22
CA ILE A 79 -32.43 13.94 -31.42
C ILE A 79 -31.15 13.22 -31.01
N ASP A 80 -31.21 11.89 -31.03
CA ASP A 80 -30.10 11.02 -30.64
C ASP A 80 -29.13 10.72 -31.80
N GLU A 81 -27.85 10.60 -31.47
CA GLU A 81 -26.70 10.50 -32.38
C GLU A 81 -26.66 11.64 -33.42
N ALA A 82 -26.84 12.88 -32.94
CA ALA A 82 -26.89 14.12 -33.71
C ALA A 82 -25.67 14.35 -34.63
N GLN A 83 -24.50 13.80 -34.27
CA GLN A 83 -23.27 13.91 -35.07
C GLN A 83 -23.34 13.17 -36.41
N LEU A 84 -24.31 12.26 -36.60
CA LEU A 84 -24.51 11.54 -37.88
C LEU A 84 -25.08 12.45 -38.99
N LEU A 85 -25.62 13.61 -38.63
CA LEU A 85 -26.10 14.62 -39.58
C LEU A 85 -25.34 15.93 -39.38
N GLU A 86 -24.26 16.12 -40.13
CA GLU A 86 -23.33 17.26 -39.98
C GLU A 86 -24.01 18.65 -40.08
N ALA A 87 -25.05 18.77 -40.92
CA ALA A 87 -25.80 20.01 -41.10
C ALA A 87 -26.77 20.34 -39.94
N LEU A 88 -27.02 19.39 -39.03
CA LEU A 88 -28.05 19.52 -38.00
C LEU A 88 -27.89 20.73 -37.07
N PRO A 89 -26.69 21.07 -36.55
CA PRO A 89 -26.54 22.21 -35.64
C PRO A 89 -26.96 23.54 -36.27
N LEU A 90 -26.69 23.74 -37.56
CA LEU A 90 -27.10 24.94 -38.29
C LEU A 90 -28.62 24.99 -38.49
N LEU A 91 -29.25 23.87 -38.82
CA LEU A 91 -30.70 23.78 -39.00
C LEU A 91 -31.45 23.98 -37.68
N VAL A 92 -30.93 23.43 -36.58
CA VAL A 92 -31.48 23.63 -35.24
C VAL A 92 -31.38 25.09 -34.83
N LYS A 93 -30.25 25.77 -35.13
CA LYS A 93 -30.10 27.21 -34.88
C LYS A 93 -31.21 28.02 -35.57
N GLU A 94 -31.45 27.78 -36.86
CA GLU A 94 -32.51 28.46 -37.63
C GLU A 94 -33.89 28.20 -37.01
N LEU A 95 -34.20 26.95 -36.69
CA LEU A 95 -35.47 26.58 -36.07
C LEU A 95 -35.70 27.24 -34.71
N VAL A 96 -34.72 27.20 -33.79
CA VAL A 96 -34.93 27.74 -32.44
C VAL A 96 -34.94 29.26 -32.39
N ASP A 97 -34.40 29.93 -33.41
CA ASP A 97 -34.51 31.39 -33.57
C ASP A 97 -35.96 31.83 -33.86
N GLU A 98 -36.74 30.99 -34.54
CA GLU A 98 -38.15 31.25 -34.87
C GLU A 98 -39.10 30.95 -33.71
N ILE A 99 -38.70 30.12 -32.74
CA ILE A 99 -39.56 29.72 -31.62
C ILE A 99 -39.51 30.78 -30.49
N PRO A 100 -40.62 31.46 -30.16
CA PRO A 100 -40.68 32.39 -29.04
C PRO A 100 -40.69 31.67 -27.68
N GLY A 101 -40.21 32.37 -26.64
CA GLY A 101 -40.19 31.90 -25.26
C GLY A 101 -38.89 31.23 -24.82
N ALA A 102 -38.70 31.16 -23.49
CA ALA A 102 -37.57 30.51 -22.84
C ALA A 102 -37.77 28.98 -22.73
N GLY A 103 -36.71 28.28 -22.36
CA GLY A 103 -36.70 26.84 -22.07
C GLY A 103 -36.27 25.95 -23.24
N THR A 104 -35.82 24.75 -22.89
CA THR A 104 -35.26 23.77 -23.82
C THR A 104 -36.30 23.29 -24.84
N ARG A 105 -35.98 23.47 -26.12
CA ARG A 105 -36.79 23.02 -27.27
C ARG A 105 -36.19 21.80 -27.95
N VAL A 106 -34.87 21.75 -28.03
CA VAL A 106 -34.14 20.68 -28.71
C VAL A 106 -33.04 20.15 -27.80
N VAL A 107 -32.98 18.83 -27.67
CA VAL A 107 -31.89 18.13 -26.99
C VAL A 107 -31.15 17.32 -28.04
N LEU A 108 -29.86 17.56 -28.21
CA LEU A 108 -28.99 16.83 -29.12
C LEU A 108 -28.09 15.92 -28.30
N THR A 109 -28.09 14.62 -28.55
CA THR A 109 -27.13 13.69 -27.93
C THR A 109 -26.14 13.17 -28.95
N GLY A 110 -24.90 12.91 -28.53
CA GLY A 110 -23.89 12.37 -29.44
C GLY A 110 -22.79 11.56 -28.76
N SER A 111 -22.44 10.43 -29.36
CA SER A 111 -21.31 9.57 -28.93
C SER A 111 -19.95 10.02 -29.45
N ALA A 112 -19.93 10.99 -30.37
CA ALA A 112 -18.76 11.76 -30.74
C ALA A 112 -19.13 13.25 -30.76
N SER A 113 -18.13 14.12 -30.77
CA SER A 113 -18.36 15.57 -30.75
C SER A 113 -19.25 16.00 -31.93
N ILE A 114 -20.37 16.62 -31.60
CA ILE A 114 -21.33 17.22 -32.52
C ILE A 114 -20.69 18.48 -33.09
N ALA A 115 -20.45 18.42 -34.40
CA ALA A 115 -19.64 19.38 -35.13
C ALA A 115 -20.11 20.83 -34.93
N ARG A 116 -19.13 21.73 -34.82
CA ARG A 116 -19.33 23.18 -34.71
C ARG A 116 -19.35 23.77 -36.13
N THR A 117 -20.41 23.49 -36.89
CA THR A 117 -20.50 23.74 -38.35
C THR A 117 -20.92 25.15 -38.76
N GLY A 118 -20.67 26.16 -37.93
CA GLY A 118 -20.92 27.56 -38.28
C GLY A 118 -19.94 28.10 -39.32
N LEU A 119 -20.30 29.25 -39.92
CA LEU A 119 -19.46 29.99 -40.87
C LEU A 119 -18.06 30.24 -40.26
N GLY A 120 -17.01 29.86 -40.99
CA GLY A 120 -15.62 30.03 -40.54
C GLY A 120 -15.16 29.06 -39.44
N GLY A 121 -15.90 27.97 -39.16
CA GLY A 121 -15.56 26.99 -38.13
C GLY A 121 -16.04 27.36 -36.71
N ALA A 122 -16.87 28.41 -36.59
CA ALA A 122 -17.50 28.80 -35.33
C ALA A 122 -18.63 27.82 -34.93
N ASP A 123 -18.97 27.73 -33.65
CA ASP A 123 -20.11 26.91 -33.21
C ASP A 123 -21.44 27.50 -33.72
N ALA A 124 -22.17 26.74 -34.53
CA ALA A 124 -23.46 27.15 -35.08
C ALA A 124 -24.51 27.48 -34.00
N LEU A 125 -24.41 26.81 -32.83
CA LEU A 125 -25.35 26.95 -31.72
C LEU A 125 -24.91 27.99 -30.68
N THR A 126 -23.87 28.78 -30.98
CA THR A 126 -23.36 29.84 -30.11
C THR A 126 -24.50 30.73 -29.57
N ARG A 127 -24.50 30.94 -28.25
CA ARG A 127 -25.51 31.70 -27.46
C ARG A 127 -26.93 31.10 -27.44
N ARG A 128 -27.14 29.90 -27.96
CA ARG A 128 -28.44 29.20 -27.96
C ARG A 128 -28.39 27.88 -27.23
N SER A 129 -27.22 27.24 -27.22
CA SER A 129 -27.01 25.95 -26.58
C SER A 129 -26.30 26.06 -25.24
N ARG A 130 -26.72 25.21 -24.29
CA ARG A 130 -25.87 24.77 -23.18
C ARG A 130 -25.34 23.37 -23.50
N ARG A 131 -24.04 23.17 -23.36
CA ARG A 131 -23.37 21.89 -23.64
C ARG A 131 -23.03 21.22 -22.32
N PHE A 132 -23.30 19.92 -22.23
CA PHE A 132 -23.00 19.05 -21.11
C PHE A 132 -22.20 17.86 -21.60
N SER A 133 -21.23 17.42 -20.80
CA SER A 133 -20.47 16.20 -21.05
C SER A 133 -20.88 15.14 -20.03
N MET A 134 -21.06 13.91 -20.48
CA MET A 134 -21.40 12.77 -19.63
C MET A 134 -20.26 11.76 -19.65
N GLY A 135 -19.61 11.62 -18.49
CA GLY A 135 -18.61 10.58 -18.27
C GLY A 135 -19.24 9.20 -17.97
N PRO A 136 -18.41 8.16 -17.84
CA PRO A 136 -18.77 6.92 -17.16
C PRO A 136 -19.40 7.20 -15.78
N LEU A 137 -20.04 6.19 -15.18
CA LEU A 137 -20.60 6.34 -13.83
C LEU A 137 -19.48 6.66 -12.85
N THR A 138 -19.72 7.65 -12.00
CA THR A 138 -18.86 7.89 -10.84
C THR A 138 -19.15 6.87 -9.73
N GLU A 139 -18.19 6.65 -8.86
CA GLU A 139 -18.40 5.89 -7.63
C GLU A 139 -19.49 6.51 -6.75
N TRP A 140 -19.66 7.83 -6.82
CA TRP A 140 -20.72 8.57 -6.14
C TRP A 140 -22.10 8.16 -6.67
N GLU A 141 -22.27 8.08 -8.00
CA GLU A 141 -23.49 7.56 -8.63
C GLU A 141 -23.71 6.08 -8.30
N ILE A 142 -22.66 5.25 -8.32
CA ILE A 142 -22.74 3.81 -8.02
C ILE A 142 -23.12 3.57 -6.55
N GLY A 143 -22.59 4.38 -5.63
CA GLY A 143 -22.89 4.37 -4.21
C GLY A 143 -24.27 4.93 -3.86
N GLY A 144 -25.04 5.39 -4.86
CA GLY A 144 -26.39 5.93 -4.66
C GLY A 144 -26.41 7.26 -3.91
N GLN A 145 -25.32 8.03 -3.97
CA GLN A 145 -25.21 9.32 -3.32
C GLN A 145 -25.93 10.41 -4.12
N GLU A 146 -26.41 11.44 -3.42
CA GLU A 146 -27.04 12.61 -4.00
C GLU A 146 -26.08 13.82 -3.99
N GLY A 147 -26.40 14.88 -4.75
CA GLY A 147 -25.57 16.09 -4.85
C GLY A 147 -24.22 15.87 -5.55
N SER A 148 -23.32 16.85 -5.48
CA SER A 148 -21.95 16.71 -6.00
C SER A 148 -20.93 16.65 -4.88
N ILE A 149 -20.05 15.64 -4.93
CA ILE A 149 -18.83 15.62 -4.12
C ILE A 149 -17.97 16.86 -4.33
N VAL A 150 -18.03 17.49 -5.51
CA VAL A 150 -17.29 18.72 -5.79
C VAL A 150 -17.81 19.87 -4.93
N ASP A 151 -19.13 19.99 -4.76
CA ASP A 151 -19.74 20.99 -3.86
C ASP A 151 -19.24 20.78 -2.42
N LEU A 152 -19.15 19.51 -1.97
CA LEU A 152 -18.63 19.18 -0.64
C LEU A 152 -17.17 19.60 -0.47
N LEU A 153 -16.32 19.41 -1.49
CA LEU A 153 -14.92 19.82 -1.43
C LEU A 153 -14.77 21.36 -1.34
N PHE A 154 -15.68 22.12 -1.95
CA PHE A 154 -15.67 23.59 -1.86
C PHE A 154 -16.25 24.10 -0.53
N ASP A 155 -17.37 23.55 -0.08
CA ASP A 155 -18.22 24.21 0.90
C ASP A 155 -18.41 23.44 2.22
N ALA A 156 -18.31 22.10 2.22
CA ALA A 156 -18.65 21.31 3.42
C ALA A 156 -17.71 21.57 4.59
N GLU A 157 -18.20 21.42 5.82
CA GLU A 157 -17.32 21.35 6.99
C GLU A 157 -16.69 19.96 7.08
N ILE A 158 -15.38 19.87 6.85
CA ILE A 158 -14.65 18.60 6.86
C ILE A 158 -14.24 18.25 8.28
N ALA A 159 -14.97 17.33 8.90
CA ALA A 159 -14.60 16.73 10.17
C ALA A 159 -13.48 15.69 9.96
N ALA A 160 -12.46 15.73 10.81
CA ALA A 160 -11.45 14.67 10.86
C ALA A 160 -12.01 13.42 11.58
N GLY A 161 -11.48 12.25 11.23
CA GLY A 161 -11.97 10.97 11.74
C GLY A 161 -13.05 10.33 10.87
N GLY A 162 -13.61 9.22 11.35
CA GLY A 162 -14.36 8.27 10.53
C GLY A 162 -13.42 7.23 9.91
N ARG A 163 -13.84 5.96 9.88
CA ARG A 163 -13.06 4.86 9.32
C ARG A 163 -13.85 4.10 8.28
N THR A 164 -13.21 3.82 7.16
CA THR A 164 -13.73 2.97 6.09
C THR A 164 -12.70 1.97 5.62
N ASP A 165 -13.10 0.72 5.47
CA ASP A 165 -12.24 -0.35 4.98
C ASP A 165 -12.38 -0.54 3.46
N LEU A 166 -11.83 0.40 2.70
CA LEU A 166 -11.57 0.13 1.28
C LEU A 166 -10.29 -0.72 1.18
N ASP A 167 -10.47 -2.01 0.94
CA ASP A 167 -9.36 -2.91 0.72
C ASP A 167 -8.70 -2.69 -0.66
N GLU A 168 -7.40 -2.99 -0.76
CA GLU A 168 -6.63 -2.77 -1.98
C GLU A 168 -7.09 -3.66 -3.16
N SER A 169 -7.66 -4.85 -2.89
CA SER A 169 -8.21 -5.71 -3.95
C SER A 169 -9.50 -5.17 -4.56
N THR A 170 -10.37 -4.56 -3.75
CA THR A 170 -11.60 -3.90 -4.15
C THR A 170 -11.28 -2.64 -4.95
N LEU A 171 -10.29 -1.85 -4.52
CA LEU A 171 -9.81 -0.71 -5.29
C LEU A 171 -9.28 -1.14 -6.67
N LEU A 172 -8.43 -2.17 -6.73
CA LEU A 172 -7.92 -2.70 -8.00
C LEU A 172 -9.04 -3.23 -8.90
N ASP A 173 -10.06 -3.86 -8.32
CA ASP A 173 -11.23 -4.33 -9.06
C ASP A 173 -12.04 -3.17 -9.65
N ARG A 174 -12.28 -2.09 -8.88
CA ARG A 174 -12.92 -0.86 -9.36
C ARG A 174 -12.13 -0.23 -10.51
N LEU A 175 -10.81 -0.07 -10.36
CA LEU A 175 -9.95 0.47 -11.42
C LEU A 175 -9.96 -0.39 -12.70
N THR A 176 -10.01 -1.71 -12.54
CA THR A 176 -10.05 -2.67 -13.65
C THR A 176 -11.38 -2.64 -14.39
N ARG A 177 -12.50 -2.56 -13.66
CA ARG A 177 -13.84 -2.54 -14.25
C ARG A 177 -14.22 -1.18 -14.83
N GLY A 178 -13.72 -0.08 -14.26
CA GLY A 178 -14.10 1.26 -14.67
C GLY A 178 -15.53 1.65 -14.27
N GLY A 179 -16.05 2.69 -14.91
CA GLY A 179 -17.36 3.27 -14.65
C GLY A 179 -18.40 3.04 -15.75
N PHE A 180 -18.06 2.39 -16.88
CA PHE A 180 -19.06 2.16 -17.93
C PHE A 180 -20.23 1.29 -17.40
N PRO A 181 -21.50 1.71 -17.57
CA PRO A 181 -22.66 0.95 -17.10
C PRO A 181 -22.64 -0.51 -17.52
N THR A 182 -22.24 -0.79 -18.77
CA THR A 182 -22.11 -2.15 -19.29
C THR A 182 -21.18 -2.99 -18.42
N TYR A 183 -20.09 -2.44 -17.87
CA TYR A 183 -19.08 -3.16 -17.08
C TYR A 183 -19.39 -3.21 -15.57
N VAL A 184 -20.04 -2.16 -15.05
CA VAL A 184 -20.35 -2.03 -13.61
C VAL A 184 -21.64 -2.75 -13.22
N VAL A 185 -22.63 -2.79 -14.10
CA VAL A 185 -23.93 -3.44 -13.87
C VAL A 185 -24.11 -4.58 -14.88
N PRO A 186 -23.29 -5.65 -14.83
CA PRO A 186 -23.37 -6.68 -15.83
C PRO A 186 -24.57 -7.60 -15.57
N ASP A 187 -25.35 -7.88 -16.61
CA ASP A 187 -26.48 -8.84 -16.57
C ASP A 187 -26.01 -10.29 -16.30
N VAL A 188 -24.72 -10.55 -16.40
CA VAL A 188 -24.07 -11.87 -16.24
C VAL A 188 -22.74 -11.70 -15.50
N ILE A 189 -22.38 -12.65 -14.64
CA ILE A 189 -21.05 -12.67 -14.01
C ILE A 189 -19.98 -12.67 -15.11
N ARG A 190 -19.15 -11.61 -15.17
CA ARG A 190 -18.04 -11.52 -16.12
C ARG A 190 -16.72 -11.89 -15.48
N THR A 191 -15.94 -12.66 -16.22
CA THR A 191 -14.54 -12.88 -15.86
C THR A 191 -13.68 -11.70 -16.30
N ARG A 192 -12.48 -11.56 -15.73
CA ARG A 192 -11.49 -10.56 -16.19
C ARG A 192 -11.12 -10.71 -17.67
N ARG A 193 -11.16 -11.95 -18.19
CA ARG A 193 -10.89 -12.23 -19.60
C ARG A 193 -11.99 -11.67 -20.49
N ASP A 194 -13.25 -11.89 -20.13
CA ASP A 194 -14.40 -11.40 -20.92
C ASP A 194 -14.41 -9.88 -20.95
N LEU A 195 -14.21 -9.24 -19.80
CA LEU A 195 -14.07 -7.78 -19.71
C LEU A 195 -12.95 -7.26 -20.63
N SER A 196 -11.78 -7.92 -20.62
CA SER A 196 -10.67 -7.53 -21.50
C SER A 196 -11.00 -7.68 -22.99
N LEU A 197 -11.76 -8.70 -23.39
CA LEU A 197 -12.21 -8.89 -24.77
C LEU A 197 -13.24 -7.82 -25.18
N ASP A 198 -14.19 -7.51 -24.31
CA ASP A 198 -15.20 -6.47 -24.53
C ASP A 198 -14.54 -5.10 -24.71
N LEU A 199 -13.64 -4.72 -23.80
CA LEU A 199 -12.87 -3.45 -23.88
C LEU A 199 -12.10 -3.33 -25.20
N ARG A 200 -11.47 -4.42 -25.64
CA ARG A 200 -10.73 -4.44 -26.91
C ARG A 200 -11.64 -4.25 -28.10
N SER A 201 -12.76 -4.97 -28.13
CA SER A 201 -13.76 -4.86 -29.19
C SER A 201 -14.33 -3.44 -29.25
N ASP A 202 -14.59 -2.82 -28.10
CA ASP A 202 -15.14 -1.46 -28.02
C ASP A 202 -14.12 -0.43 -28.54
N ILE A 203 -12.85 -0.53 -28.14
CA ILE A 203 -11.79 0.35 -28.66
C ILE A 203 -11.62 0.16 -30.19
N GLU A 204 -11.57 -1.08 -30.67
CA GLU A 204 -11.44 -1.38 -32.10
C GLU A 204 -12.64 -0.83 -32.90
N GLY A 205 -13.86 -0.95 -32.37
CA GLY A 205 -15.06 -0.36 -32.94
C GLY A 205 -15.01 1.17 -33.03
N LEU A 206 -14.49 1.84 -31.99
CA LEU A 206 -14.34 3.31 -31.95
C LEU A 206 -13.23 3.83 -32.88
N LEU A 207 -12.18 3.03 -33.11
CA LEU A 207 -11.08 3.38 -34.01
C LEU A 207 -11.36 3.00 -35.48
N SER A 208 -12.51 2.39 -35.77
CA SER A 208 -12.90 2.03 -37.12
C SER A 208 -13.27 3.26 -37.97
N ASP A 209 -13.01 3.17 -39.28
CA ASP A 209 -13.20 4.24 -40.27
C ASP A 209 -14.63 4.82 -40.34
N GLN A 210 -15.65 4.10 -39.83
CA GLN A 210 -17.03 4.59 -39.79
C GLN A 210 -17.32 5.52 -38.59
N ALA A 211 -16.60 5.34 -37.48
CA ALA A 211 -16.77 6.16 -36.27
C ALA A 211 -16.04 7.51 -36.37
N LEU A 212 -15.01 7.56 -37.21
CA LEU A 212 -14.15 8.71 -37.42
C LEU A 212 -14.40 9.22 -38.83
N ALA A 213 -15.24 10.24 -38.99
CA ALA A 213 -15.65 10.81 -40.29
C ALA A 213 -14.51 11.48 -41.10
N GLY A 214 -13.32 10.88 -41.16
CA GLY A 214 -12.16 11.33 -41.91
C GLY A 214 -11.46 10.15 -42.57
N ARG A 215 -11.44 10.15 -43.91
CA ARG A 215 -10.69 9.19 -44.72
C ARG A 215 -9.21 9.16 -44.27
N GLY A 216 -8.65 7.97 -44.03
CA GLY A 216 -7.19 7.78 -43.91
C GLY A 216 -6.61 7.71 -42.50
N VAL A 217 -7.36 7.20 -41.53
CA VAL A 217 -6.78 6.83 -40.22
C VAL A 217 -6.19 5.42 -40.35
N ASP A 218 -4.88 5.29 -40.15
CA ASP A 218 -4.27 3.98 -39.98
C ASP A 218 -4.66 3.48 -38.58
N THR A 219 -5.62 2.55 -38.52
CA THR A 219 -6.16 2.00 -37.28
C THR A 219 -5.07 1.33 -36.43
N LEU A 220 -4.05 0.71 -37.04
CA LEU A 220 -2.96 0.08 -36.31
C LEU A 220 -2.08 1.15 -35.65
N ALA A 221 -1.70 2.18 -36.40
CA ALA A 221 -0.93 3.30 -35.87
C ALA A 221 -1.71 4.10 -34.81
N ALA A 222 -3.02 4.28 -35.00
CA ALA A 222 -3.89 4.91 -34.02
C ALA A 222 -3.99 4.08 -32.74
N ARG A 223 -4.15 2.75 -32.84
CA ARG A 223 -4.16 1.87 -31.66
C ARG A 223 -2.84 1.91 -30.92
N ALA A 224 -1.70 1.92 -31.63
CA ALA A 224 -0.38 2.05 -31.01
C ALA A 224 -0.19 3.40 -30.30
N ALA A 225 -0.65 4.50 -30.91
CA ALA A 225 -0.65 5.81 -30.29
C ALA A 225 -1.53 5.86 -29.04
N LEU A 226 -2.73 5.28 -29.09
CA LEU A 226 -3.62 5.16 -27.95
C LEU A 226 -2.97 4.34 -26.83
N ASP A 227 -2.40 3.17 -27.14
CA ASP A 227 -1.72 2.32 -26.15
C ASP A 227 -0.53 3.04 -25.48
N GLY A 228 0.21 3.88 -26.21
CA GLY A 228 1.26 4.72 -25.63
C GLY A 228 0.73 5.71 -24.58
N LEU A 229 -0.46 6.30 -24.82
CA LEU A 229 -1.13 7.18 -23.86
C LEU A 229 -1.69 6.38 -22.67
N MET A 230 -2.34 5.25 -22.93
CA MET A 230 -2.98 4.39 -21.93
C MET A 230 -1.99 3.78 -20.92
N ARG A 231 -0.72 3.61 -21.31
CA ARG A 231 0.34 3.11 -20.43
C ARG A 231 0.96 4.18 -19.53
N THR A 232 0.64 5.45 -19.76
CA THR A 232 1.08 6.58 -18.93
C THR A 232 -0.10 7.50 -18.61
N PRO A 233 -1.18 6.97 -17.98
CA PRO A 233 -2.40 7.72 -17.74
C PRO A 233 -2.11 8.87 -16.76
N GLY A 234 -2.59 10.08 -17.07
CA GLY A 234 -2.23 11.30 -16.32
C GLY A 234 -0.83 11.84 -16.62
N GLY A 235 -0.09 11.21 -17.52
CA GLY A 235 1.21 11.70 -17.96
C GLY A 235 1.12 13.01 -18.74
N ILE A 236 2.09 13.90 -18.54
CA ILE A 236 2.23 15.13 -19.33
C ILE A 236 2.57 14.77 -20.79
N PHE A 237 1.69 15.15 -21.70
CA PHE A 237 1.78 14.80 -23.11
C PHE A 237 3.03 15.35 -23.78
N ASN A 238 3.73 14.48 -24.50
CA ASN A 238 4.85 14.83 -25.35
C ASN A 238 4.72 14.17 -26.73
N ALA A 239 4.09 14.88 -27.66
CA ALA A 239 3.87 14.41 -29.03
C ALA A 239 5.17 13.99 -29.73
N SER A 240 6.30 14.69 -29.50
CA SER A 240 7.57 14.37 -30.16
C SER A 240 8.17 13.07 -29.63
N ARG A 241 8.07 12.81 -28.33
CA ARG A 241 8.52 11.55 -27.73
C ARG A 241 7.68 10.37 -28.22
N LEU A 242 6.36 10.52 -28.23
CA LEU A 242 5.46 9.45 -28.68
C LEU A 242 5.62 9.18 -30.19
N ALA A 243 5.77 10.23 -31.00
CA ALA A 243 6.09 10.14 -32.43
C ALA A 243 7.38 9.35 -32.68
N GLN A 244 8.45 9.67 -31.95
CA GLN A 244 9.73 8.97 -32.06
C GLN A 244 9.65 7.50 -31.64
N GLN A 245 8.91 7.18 -30.58
CA GLN A 245 8.74 5.81 -30.10
C GLN A 245 7.96 4.92 -31.08
N LEU A 246 7.06 5.52 -31.87
CA LEU A 246 6.18 4.81 -32.79
C LEU A 246 6.60 4.91 -34.25
N ASP A 247 7.71 5.59 -34.54
CA ASP A 247 8.18 5.91 -35.91
C ASP A 247 7.08 6.61 -36.76
N LEU A 248 6.41 7.59 -36.16
CA LEU A 248 5.35 8.39 -36.78
C LEU A 248 5.74 9.87 -36.82
N ASP A 249 5.13 10.64 -37.74
CA ASP A 249 5.26 12.10 -37.72
C ASP A 249 4.46 12.71 -36.56
N ARG A 250 4.98 13.81 -35.98
CA ARG A 250 4.33 14.52 -34.88
C ARG A 250 2.90 14.95 -35.23
N ARG A 251 2.64 15.43 -36.45
CA ARG A 251 1.29 15.86 -36.87
C ARG A 251 0.31 14.68 -36.92
N THR A 252 0.80 13.48 -37.18
CA THR A 252 -0.01 12.25 -37.12
C THR A 252 -0.42 11.94 -35.69
N ILE A 253 0.49 12.07 -34.72
CA ILE A 253 0.15 11.92 -33.30
C ILE A 253 -0.85 12.98 -32.85
N ASP A 254 -0.63 14.26 -33.19
CA ASP A 254 -1.56 15.35 -32.85
C ASP A 254 -2.95 15.11 -33.49
N ARG A 255 -3.01 14.59 -34.73
CA ARG A 255 -4.25 14.18 -35.39
C ARG A 255 -4.95 13.05 -34.67
N TYR A 256 -4.22 12.04 -34.20
CA TYR A 256 -4.78 10.90 -33.45
C TYR A 256 -5.29 11.33 -32.08
N LEU A 257 -4.59 12.22 -31.37
CA LEU A 257 -5.09 12.76 -30.11
C LEU A 257 -6.43 13.48 -30.30
N GLY A 258 -6.54 14.34 -31.32
CA GLY A 258 -7.82 15.00 -31.64
C GLY A 258 -8.91 14.04 -32.13
N VAL A 259 -8.54 12.86 -32.63
CA VAL A 259 -9.48 11.76 -32.90
C VAL A 259 -9.97 11.16 -31.59
N PHE A 260 -9.08 10.77 -30.68
CA PHE A 260 -9.41 10.12 -29.42
C PHE A 260 -10.29 11.01 -28.53
N GLU A 261 -10.03 12.31 -28.48
CA GLU A 261 -10.86 13.26 -27.75
C GLU A 261 -12.26 13.41 -28.37
N ARG A 262 -12.35 13.44 -29.71
CA ARG A 262 -13.64 13.55 -30.40
C ARG A 262 -14.55 12.36 -30.15
N VAL A 263 -13.99 11.16 -29.98
CA VAL A 263 -14.74 9.94 -29.65
C VAL A 263 -14.71 9.59 -28.16
N PHE A 264 -14.23 10.51 -27.32
CA PHE A 264 -14.18 10.37 -25.86
C PHE A 264 -13.40 9.13 -25.37
N LEU A 265 -12.29 8.77 -26.00
CA LEU A 265 -11.33 7.79 -25.47
C LEU A 265 -10.37 8.42 -24.45
N THR A 266 -10.06 9.70 -24.65
CA THR A 266 -9.18 10.50 -23.79
C THR A 266 -9.77 11.88 -23.55
N HIS A 267 -9.36 12.52 -22.46
CA HIS A 267 -9.50 13.95 -22.28
C HIS A 267 -8.19 14.52 -21.73
N HIS A 268 -8.03 15.84 -21.82
CA HIS A 268 -6.80 16.50 -21.38
C HIS A 268 -7.08 17.45 -20.22
N LEU A 269 -6.13 17.50 -19.29
CA LEU A 269 -6.12 18.42 -18.17
C LEU A 269 -5.02 19.46 -18.41
N PRO A 270 -5.35 20.73 -18.70
CA PRO A 270 -4.37 21.77 -19.02
C PRO A 270 -3.57 22.22 -17.80
N ASN A 271 -2.39 22.79 -18.03
CA ASN A 271 -1.56 23.33 -16.94
C ASN A 271 -1.97 24.76 -16.59
N LEU A 272 -2.41 24.99 -15.35
CA LEU A 272 -2.76 26.30 -14.84
C LEU A 272 -1.60 27.31 -14.93
N ALA A 273 -0.35 26.85 -14.80
CA ALA A 273 0.83 27.71 -14.87
C ALA A 273 1.18 28.17 -16.31
N THR A 274 0.53 27.61 -17.33
CA THR A 274 0.73 28.07 -18.72
C THR A 274 -0.23 29.20 -19.04
N ALA A 275 0.27 30.21 -19.78
CA ALA A 275 -0.56 31.34 -20.22
C ALA A 275 -1.78 30.81 -21.02
N PRO A 276 -2.97 31.40 -20.88
CA PRO A 276 -4.20 30.91 -21.53
C PRO A 276 -4.06 30.60 -23.04
N PRO A 277 -3.35 31.40 -23.86
CA PRO A 277 -3.14 31.09 -25.28
C PRO A 277 -2.24 29.88 -25.55
N ARG A 278 -1.50 29.42 -24.54
CA ARG A 278 -0.57 28.30 -24.58
C ARG A 278 -1.08 27.06 -23.82
N GLN A 279 -2.28 27.13 -23.22
CA GLN A 279 -3.01 26.00 -22.63
C GLN A 279 -3.57 25.05 -23.70
N SER A 280 -2.82 24.84 -24.79
CA SER A 280 -3.11 23.83 -25.82
C SER A 280 -2.77 22.42 -25.32
N HIS A 281 -3.07 21.38 -26.11
CA HIS A 281 -2.66 19.99 -25.81
C HIS A 281 -1.15 19.84 -25.53
N SER A 282 -0.31 20.76 -26.04
CA SER A 282 1.12 20.75 -25.76
C SER A 282 1.37 20.91 -24.26
N ARG A 283 1.74 19.79 -23.60
CA ARG A 283 1.99 19.67 -22.16
C ARG A 283 0.73 19.64 -21.27
N ALA A 284 -0.43 19.27 -21.79
CA ALA A 284 -1.54 18.86 -20.94
C ALA A 284 -1.27 17.45 -20.35
N LYS A 285 -1.84 17.13 -19.19
CA LYS A 285 -1.94 15.73 -18.76
C LYS A 285 -3.03 15.04 -19.58
N ILE A 286 -2.79 13.82 -20.05
CA ILE A 286 -3.78 13.05 -20.83
C ILE A 286 -4.30 11.92 -19.97
N HIS A 287 -5.60 11.93 -19.72
CA HIS A 287 -6.27 10.90 -18.95
C HIS A 287 -7.15 10.07 -19.88
N PRO A 288 -7.21 8.75 -19.67
CA PRO A 288 -8.25 7.95 -20.30
C PRO A 288 -9.62 8.43 -19.80
N VAL A 289 -10.66 8.35 -20.63
CA VAL A 289 -12.02 8.65 -20.15
C VAL A 289 -12.45 7.69 -19.01
N ASP A 290 -11.84 6.51 -18.97
CA ASP A 290 -12.13 5.43 -18.04
C ASP A 290 -10.86 4.61 -17.77
N THR A 291 -10.60 4.25 -16.51
CA THR A 291 -9.37 3.54 -16.13
C THR A 291 -9.28 2.13 -16.71
N SER A 292 -10.41 1.50 -17.05
CA SER A 292 -10.43 0.15 -17.63
C SER A 292 -9.65 0.07 -18.96
N PHE A 293 -9.64 1.14 -19.76
CA PHE A 293 -8.85 1.22 -20.99
C PHE A 293 -7.34 1.19 -20.73
N ALA A 294 -6.90 1.90 -19.68
CA ALA A 294 -5.50 1.91 -19.25
C ALA A 294 -5.10 0.56 -18.65
N VAL A 295 -5.93 -0.01 -17.77
CA VAL A 295 -5.69 -1.33 -17.17
C VAL A 295 -5.59 -2.42 -18.24
N GLU A 296 -6.46 -2.43 -19.25
CA GLU A 296 -6.39 -3.39 -20.38
C GLU A 296 -5.06 -3.27 -21.12
N SER A 297 -4.67 -2.04 -21.49
CA SER A 297 -3.44 -1.79 -22.25
C SER A 297 -2.17 -2.15 -21.46
N MET A 298 -2.15 -1.82 -20.16
CA MET A 298 -1.06 -2.16 -19.24
C MET A 298 -0.95 -3.67 -18.99
N THR A 299 -2.08 -4.34 -18.74
CA THR A 299 -2.11 -5.80 -18.54
C THR A 299 -1.62 -6.54 -19.78
N ARG A 300 -2.04 -6.11 -20.98
CA ARG A 300 -1.57 -6.66 -22.26
C ARG A 300 -0.08 -6.41 -22.49
N ALA A 301 0.49 -5.38 -21.86
CA ALA A 301 1.92 -5.10 -21.86
C ALA A 301 2.70 -5.83 -20.75
N GLY A 302 2.03 -6.63 -19.90
CA GLY A 302 2.67 -7.42 -18.84
C GLY A 302 2.87 -6.69 -17.51
N VAL A 303 2.22 -5.53 -17.31
CA VAL A 303 2.29 -4.79 -16.04
C VAL A 303 1.38 -5.44 -15.00
N ASP A 304 1.92 -5.77 -13.82
CA ASP A 304 1.14 -6.21 -12.65
C ASP A 304 0.97 -5.04 -11.66
N LEU A 305 -0.25 -4.50 -11.60
CA LEU A 305 -0.60 -3.36 -10.74
C LEU A 305 -0.46 -3.64 -9.24
N ARG A 306 -0.35 -4.91 -8.81
CA ARG A 306 -0.08 -5.26 -7.40
C ARG A 306 1.38 -5.07 -7.02
N GLN A 307 2.27 -5.13 -8.01
CA GLN A 307 3.73 -5.03 -7.83
C GLN A 307 4.26 -3.67 -8.27
N ASP A 308 3.65 -3.06 -9.29
CA ASP A 308 4.03 -1.76 -9.82
C ASP A 308 3.24 -0.62 -9.14
N ARG A 309 3.85 -0.06 -8.09
CA ARG A 309 3.27 1.07 -7.34
C ARG A 309 3.22 2.37 -8.15
N GLU A 310 4.09 2.55 -9.14
CA GLU A 310 4.10 3.76 -9.99
C GLU A 310 2.93 3.71 -10.98
N ALA A 311 2.71 2.58 -11.64
CA ALA A 311 1.58 2.37 -12.53
C ALA A 311 0.24 2.48 -11.79
N LEU A 312 0.14 1.89 -10.59
CA LEU A 312 -1.03 2.06 -9.71
C LEU A 312 -1.26 3.53 -9.35
N GLY A 313 -0.21 4.27 -9.01
CA GLY A 313 -0.29 5.70 -8.71
C GLY A 313 -0.87 6.51 -9.87
N ALA A 314 -0.36 6.30 -11.09
CA ALA A 314 -0.83 7.00 -12.29
C ALA A 314 -2.29 6.67 -12.65
N LEU A 315 -2.71 5.42 -12.43
CA LEU A 315 -4.11 5.01 -12.58
C LEU A 315 -5.01 5.65 -11.54
N LEU A 316 -4.59 5.72 -10.27
CA LEU A 316 -5.35 6.36 -9.21
C LEU A 316 -5.53 7.86 -9.46
N GLU A 317 -4.48 8.52 -9.95
CA GLU A 317 -4.56 9.92 -10.38
C GLU A 317 -5.67 10.10 -11.42
N SER A 318 -5.65 9.29 -12.49
CA SER A 318 -6.66 9.34 -13.53
C SER A 318 -8.05 8.96 -13.02
N HIS A 319 -8.15 8.01 -12.09
CA HIS A 319 -9.41 7.65 -11.46
C HIS A 319 -10.04 8.86 -10.76
N VAL A 320 -9.32 9.47 -9.81
CA VAL A 320 -9.81 10.62 -9.04
C VAL A 320 -10.13 11.80 -9.95
N VAL A 321 -9.29 12.10 -10.94
CA VAL A 321 -9.55 13.15 -11.94
C VAL A 321 -10.85 12.86 -12.69
N ASN A 322 -11.07 11.63 -13.16
CA ASN A 322 -12.30 11.26 -13.87
C ASN A 322 -13.54 11.40 -12.97
N GLN A 323 -13.44 11.00 -11.69
CA GLN A 323 -14.53 11.14 -10.72
C GLN A 323 -14.93 12.61 -10.53
N LEU A 324 -13.95 13.47 -10.23
CA LEU A 324 -14.20 14.87 -9.88
C LEU A 324 -14.58 15.73 -11.09
N THR A 325 -13.93 15.53 -12.24
CA THR A 325 -14.27 16.27 -13.47
C THR A 325 -15.64 15.87 -14.03
N THR A 326 -16.05 14.61 -13.85
CA THR A 326 -17.41 14.18 -14.20
C THR A 326 -18.42 14.78 -13.23
N ALA A 327 -18.15 14.75 -11.91
CA ALA A 327 -19.01 15.31 -10.88
C ALA A 327 -19.18 16.84 -10.94
N ALA A 328 -18.20 17.56 -11.49
CA ALA A 328 -18.31 18.98 -11.80
C ALA A 328 -19.46 19.29 -12.78
N GLY A 329 -19.87 18.32 -13.62
CA GLY A 329 -20.96 18.51 -14.59
C GLY A 329 -22.35 18.72 -13.98
N TRP A 330 -22.53 18.38 -12.70
CA TRP A 330 -23.76 18.62 -11.93
C TRP A 330 -23.50 19.33 -10.59
N SER A 331 -22.33 19.96 -10.45
CA SER A 331 -22.02 20.85 -9.33
C SER A 331 -22.85 22.12 -9.43
N ASP A 332 -23.16 22.72 -8.28
CA ASP A 332 -23.78 24.04 -8.22
C ASP A 332 -22.78 25.16 -8.61
N HIS A 333 -21.49 24.86 -8.63
CA HIS A 333 -20.40 25.77 -9.01
C HIS A 333 -19.99 25.59 -10.49
N GLU A 334 -19.57 26.67 -11.14
CA GLU A 334 -18.97 26.59 -12.48
C GLU A 334 -17.47 26.27 -12.37
N ILE A 335 -17.14 24.97 -12.43
CA ILE A 335 -15.78 24.51 -12.18
C ILE A 335 -14.92 24.45 -13.44
N ARG A 336 -13.76 25.10 -13.37
CA ARG A 336 -12.65 24.93 -14.32
C ARG A 336 -11.58 24.03 -13.72
N ALA A 337 -11.19 22.98 -14.44
CA ALA A 337 -10.20 22.01 -14.00
C ALA A 337 -8.85 22.15 -14.73
N PHE A 338 -7.77 22.06 -13.96
CA PHE A 338 -6.38 22.13 -14.42
C PHE A 338 -5.52 21.15 -13.63
N TYR A 339 -4.27 20.94 -14.04
CA TYR A 339 -3.20 20.54 -13.12
C TYR A 339 -2.28 21.74 -12.93
N TRP A 340 -1.42 21.73 -11.93
CA TRP A 340 -0.46 22.83 -11.73
C TRP A 340 0.96 22.32 -11.63
N ARG A 341 1.81 22.85 -12.51
CA ARG A 341 3.27 22.65 -12.44
C ARG A 341 4.00 23.89 -12.94
N PRO A 342 4.68 24.66 -12.07
CA PRO A 342 5.42 25.85 -12.46
C PRO A 342 6.67 25.51 -13.29
N ALA A 343 7.03 26.39 -14.22
CA ALA A 343 8.22 26.21 -15.06
C ALA A 343 9.54 26.37 -14.25
N GLU A 344 9.53 27.23 -13.23
CA GLU A 344 10.73 27.70 -12.52
C GLU A 344 11.06 26.85 -11.27
N LYS A 345 10.07 26.26 -10.61
CA LYS A 345 10.24 25.43 -9.40
C LYS A 345 10.13 23.94 -9.76
N ARG A 346 11.23 23.32 -10.22
CA ARG A 346 11.27 21.87 -10.49
C ARG A 346 10.91 21.08 -9.22
N GLY A 347 9.97 20.14 -9.35
CA GLY A 347 9.62 19.17 -8.30
C GLY A 347 8.38 19.51 -7.46
N ARG A 348 7.70 20.64 -7.70
CA ARG A 348 6.37 20.91 -7.13
C ARG A 348 5.31 20.78 -8.22
N GLU A 349 4.31 19.95 -7.97
CA GLU A 349 3.20 19.64 -8.87
C GLU A 349 1.95 19.49 -8.01
N VAL A 350 0.77 19.82 -8.53
CA VAL A 350 -0.53 19.48 -7.94
C VAL A 350 -1.34 18.81 -9.05
N ASP A 351 -1.84 17.61 -8.76
CA ASP A 351 -2.41 16.70 -9.77
C ASP A 351 -3.69 17.23 -10.38
N LEU A 352 -4.58 17.81 -9.57
CA LEU A 352 -5.80 18.47 -10.01
C LEU A 352 -6.01 19.79 -9.24
N VAL A 353 -6.41 20.82 -9.95
CA VAL A 353 -6.77 22.13 -9.43
C VAL A 353 -8.12 22.52 -10.02
N MET A 354 -9.10 22.73 -9.15
CA MET A 354 -10.44 23.17 -9.48
C MET A 354 -10.60 24.63 -9.07
N ILE A 355 -11.13 25.45 -9.97
CA ILE A 355 -11.37 26.88 -9.75
C ILE A 355 -12.82 27.17 -10.12
N ASP A 356 -13.58 27.72 -9.18
CA ASP A 356 -14.97 28.12 -9.40
C ASP A 356 -15.09 29.52 -10.03
N GLU A 357 -16.31 30.01 -10.18
CA GLU A 357 -16.63 31.34 -10.70
C GLU A 357 -16.24 32.49 -9.77
N LEU A 358 -16.02 32.20 -8.48
CA LEU A 358 -15.56 33.15 -7.46
C LEU A 358 -14.02 33.19 -7.36
N ASP A 359 -13.32 32.47 -8.23
CA ASP A 359 -11.87 32.26 -8.25
C ASP A 359 -11.32 31.56 -7.00
N ARG A 360 -12.18 30.88 -6.22
CA ARG A 360 -11.76 30.01 -5.12
C ARG A 360 -11.05 28.80 -5.70
N THR A 361 -9.85 28.52 -5.19
CA THR A 361 -8.97 27.47 -5.72
C THR A 361 -8.94 26.27 -4.78
N VAL A 362 -9.41 25.12 -5.24
CA VAL A 362 -9.26 23.81 -4.58
C VAL A 362 -8.14 23.02 -5.24
N GLY A 363 -7.13 22.63 -4.47
CA GLY A 363 -6.02 21.79 -4.92
C GLY A 363 -6.15 20.35 -4.46
N VAL A 364 -5.82 19.39 -5.31
CA VAL A 364 -5.93 17.96 -5.06
C VAL A 364 -4.64 17.23 -5.44
N GLU A 365 -4.11 16.46 -4.51
CA GLU A 365 -3.00 15.52 -4.65
C GLU A 365 -3.51 14.09 -4.52
N ILE A 366 -2.93 13.14 -5.26
CA ILE A 366 -3.31 11.73 -5.18
C ILE A 366 -2.11 10.89 -4.76
N LYS A 367 -2.30 10.03 -3.75
CA LYS A 367 -1.27 9.09 -3.25
C LYS A 367 -1.82 7.67 -3.16
N ALA A 368 -1.06 6.71 -3.69
CA ALA A 368 -1.36 5.29 -3.53
C ALA A 368 -1.07 4.76 -2.10
N SER A 369 -0.32 5.53 -1.29
CA SER A 369 0.01 5.17 0.09
C SER A 369 -1.22 5.22 1.00
N ARG A 370 -1.22 4.42 2.08
CA ARG A 370 -2.27 4.47 3.11
C ARG A 370 -2.08 5.64 4.06
N SER A 371 -0.82 5.99 4.35
CA SER A 371 -0.45 7.14 5.17
C SER A 371 -0.15 8.36 4.31
N VAL A 372 -0.50 9.54 4.82
CA VAL A 372 -0.17 10.86 4.26
C VAL A 372 0.81 11.56 5.20
N HIS A 373 1.85 12.17 4.63
CA HIS A 373 2.88 12.90 5.37
C HIS A 373 2.95 14.36 4.94
N GLU A 374 3.62 15.20 5.72
CA GLU A 374 3.72 16.64 5.45
C GLU A 374 4.43 16.97 4.13
N ARG A 375 5.32 16.09 3.64
CA ARG A 375 5.95 16.24 2.32
C ARG A 375 4.94 16.15 1.17
N ASP A 376 3.82 15.45 1.37
CA ASP A 376 2.83 15.18 0.32
C ASP A 376 1.94 16.40 0.04
N ILE A 377 1.98 17.43 0.91
CA ILE A 377 1.25 18.70 0.73
C ILE A 377 2.14 19.85 0.22
N ALA A 378 3.41 19.58 -0.12
CA ALA A 378 4.34 20.60 -0.57
C ALA A 378 3.91 21.29 -1.88
N GLY A 379 3.24 20.56 -2.79
CA GLY A 379 2.63 21.10 -4.00
C GLY A 379 1.50 22.09 -3.67
N LEU A 380 0.56 21.66 -2.82
CA LEU A 380 -0.57 22.46 -2.37
C LEU A 380 -0.15 23.75 -1.67
N ILE A 381 0.84 23.68 -0.77
CA ILE A 381 1.40 24.87 -0.10
C ILE A 381 1.96 25.84 -1.14
N ALA A 382 2.72 25.34 -2.11
CA ALA A 382 3.35 26.19 -3.13
C ALA A 382 2.35 26.81 -4.12
N LEU A 383 1.24 26.11 -4.40
CA LEU A 383 0.11 26.67 -5.15
C LEU A 383 -0.53 27.83 -4.37
N GLY A 384 -0.73 27.63 -3.06
CA GLY A 384 -1.28 28.63 -2.14
C GLY A 384 -0.45 29.91 -2.04
N GLU A 385 0.88 29.80 -2.00
CA GLU A 385 1.80 30.94 -2.03
C GLU A 385 1.64 31.84 -3.27
N GLY A 386 1.21 31.27 -4.40
CA GLY A 386 1.16 31.98 -5.68
C GLY A 386 -0.20 32.60 -6.02
N ARG A 387 -1.31 31.90 -5.74
CA ARG A 387 -2.68 32.31 -6.13
C ARG A 387 -3.64 32.43 -4.94
N GLY A 388 -3.27 31.90 -3.77
CA GLY A 388 -4.22 31.57 -2.72
C GLY A 388 -4.79 30.16 -2.92
N LEU A 389 -4.95 29.43 -1.81
CA LEU A 389 -5.57 28.11 -1.78
C LEU A 389 -6.79 28.22 -0.86
N HIS A 390 -7.98 28.07 -1.41
CA HIS A 390 -9.21 27.99 -0.62
C HIS A 390 -9.15 26.75 0.25
N ARG A 391 -8.93 25.57 -0.38
CA ARG A 391 -8.80 24.28 0.31
C ARG A 391 -7.86 23.33 -0.44
N GLY A 392 -7.19 22.46 0.29
CA GLY A 392 -6.30 21.42 -0.25
C GLY A 392 -6.70 20.02 0.19
N PHE A 393 -6.62 19.04 -0.70
CA PHE A 393 -6.96 17.65 -0.40
C PHE A 393 -5.88 16.70 -0.88
N VAL A 394 -5.53 15.71 -0.08
CA VAL A 394 -4.68 14.58 -0.48
C VAL A 394 -5.54 13.33 -0.47
N PHE A 395 -5.93 12.81 -1.62
CA PHE A 395 -6.63 11.52 -1.69
C PHE A 395 -5.63 10.39 -1.46
N HIS A 396 -5.94 9.49 -0.53
CA HIS A 396 -5.04 8.39 -0.14
C HIS A 396 -5.80 7.08 0.06
N ASN A 397 -5.06 5.96 0.05
CA ASN A 397 -5.63 4.62 0.21
C ASN A 397 -5.80 4.21 1.69
N GLY A 398 -5.77 5.18 2.61
CA GLY A 398 -5.99 4.96 4.03
C GLY A 398 -7.48 4.96 4.39
N PRO A 399 -7.82 4.65 5.64
CA PRO A 399 -9.22 4.54 6.05
C PRO A 399 -9.84 5.82 6.61
N GLU A 400 -9.05 6.84 6.92
CA GLU A 400 -9.47 7.99 7.73
C GLU A 400 -9.31 9.33 7.02
N VAL A 401 -10.20 10.28 7.31
CA VAL A 401 -9.99 11.69 7.02
C VAL A 401 -9.03 12.29 8.04
N ILE A 402 -7.93 12.87 7.56
CA ILE A 402 -6.86 13.43 8.41
C ILE A 402 -6.78 14.93 8.17
N ARG A 403 -6.81 15.75 9.23
CA ARG A 403 -6.51 17.18 9.09
C ARG A 403 -4.99 17.38 9.07
N LEU A 404 -4.45 17.89 7.96
CA LEU A 404 -3.01 18.10 7.78
C LEU A 404 -2.61 19.54 8.12
N ARG A 405 -3.44 20.52 7.75
CA ARG A 405 -3.32 21.95 8.09
C ARG A 405 -4.71 22.58 8.25
N GLU A 406 -4.77 23.88 8.54
CA GLU A 406 -6.04 24.60 8.73
C GLU A 406 -7.02 24.37 7.58
N ASN A 407 -6.55 24.51 6.33
CA ASN A 407 -7.34 24.34 5.10
C ASN A 407 -6.84 23.17 4.22
N ILE A 408 -6.14 22.17 4.79
CA ILE A 408 -5.64 21.02 4.02
C ILE A 408 -5.96 19.71 4.75
N TRP A 409 -6.55 18.76 4.04
CA TRP A 409 -6.97 17.45 4.57
C TRP A 409 -6.45 16.29 3.73
N GLY A 410 -6.15 15.16 4.36
CA GLY A 410 -6.07 13.86 3.71
C GLY A 410 -7.47 13.24 3.68
N LEU A 411 -7.92 12.81 2.50
CA LEU A 411 -9.21 12.14 2.32
C LEU A 411 -8.99 10.68 1.89
N PRO A 412 -9.65 9.70 2.51
CA PRO A 412 -9.58 8.32 2.05
C PRO A 412 -10.32 8.21 0.71
N LEU A 413 -9.85 7.36 -0.21
CA LEU A 413 -10.50 7.15 -1.51
C LEU A 413 -11.98 6.72 -1.37
N ALA A 414 -12.35 6.11 -0.24
CA ALA A 414 -13.73 5.75 0.10
C ALA A 414 -14.70 6.94 0.26
N VAL A 415 -14.23 8.19 0.23
CA VAL A 415 -15.15 9.34 0.11
C VAL A 415 -15.82 9.38 -1.26
N LEU A 416 -15.21 8.80 -2.30
CA LEU A 416 -15.70 8.86 -3.67
C LEU A 416 -17.00 8.07 -3.88
N ASP A 417 -17.27 7.04 -3.08
CA ASP A 417 -18.52 6.25 -3.12
C ASP A 417 -19.51 6.61 -2.00
N GLY A 418 -19.17 7.62 -1.17
CA GLY A 418 -19.96 8.04 -0.02
C GLY A 418 -19.91 7.09 1.19
N SER A 419 -19.08 6.04 1.17
CA SER A 419 -18.88 5.17 2.34
C SER A 419 -18.28 5.93 3.52
N HIS A 420 -17.53 6.99 3.23
CA HIS A 420 -17.10 7.97 4.23
C HIS A 420 -17.87 9.28 4.06
N PRO A 421 -18.67 9.72 5.05
CA PRO A 421 -19.37 11.00 4.96
C PRO A 421 -18.37 12.16 5.00
N LEU A 422 -18.44 13.07 4.03
CA LEU A 422 -17.74 14.35 4.06
C LEU A 422 -18.63 15.37 4.80
N GLY A 423 -18.48 15.43 6.13
CA GLY A 423 -19.09 16.42 7.03
C GLY A 423 -20.38 16.01 7.74
N ARG A 424 -20.48 16.33 9.05
CA ARG A 424 -21.73 16.53 9.83
C ARG A 424 -21.46 17.37 11.10
N ALA A 425 -21.93 18.62 11.11
CA ALA A 425 -22.26 19.37 12.33
C ALA A 425 -23.50 20.23 12.04
N GLY A 426 -24.71 19.64 12.09
CA GLY A 426 -25.89 20.37 11.66
C GLY A 426 -27.21 19.62 11.71
N ASP A 427 -27.50 18.94 12.82
CA ASP A 427 -28.89 18.69 13.22
C ASP A 427 -29.05 19.19 14.67
N ALA A 428 -28.91 20.51 14.83
CA ALA A 428 -29.13 21.20 16.09
C ALA A 428 -29.99 22.44 15.85
N ARG A 429 -31.30 22.26 15.97
CA ARG A 429 -32.18 23.33 16.43
C ARG A 429 -31.69 23.76 17.81
N ILE A 430 -31.39 25.05 17.94
CA ILE A 430 -31.33 25.90 19.14
C ILE A 430 -31.53 25.14 20.46
N SER A 431 -30.48 25.06 21.26
CA SER A 431 -30.55 25.26 22.71
C SER A 431 -29.18 25.66 23.19
N GLU A 432 -29.06 26.91 23.64
CA GLU A 432 -28.00 27.34 24.55
C GLU A 432 -27.83 26.29 25.66
N ARG A 433 -26.60 25.82 25.88
CA ARG A 433 -26.15 25.32 27.18
C ARG A 433 -24.63 25.31 27.24
N GLU A 434 -24.17 25.69 28.43
CA GLU A 434 -22.82 26.09 28.78
C GLU A 434 -21.72 25.13 28.35
N VAL A 435 -20.63 25.74 27.90
CA VAL A 435 -19.30 25.14 27.77
C VAL A 435 -18.89 24.57 29.12
N VAL A 436 -18.86 23.24 29.22
CA VAL A 436 -18.10 22.53 30.25
C VAL A 436 -16.88 21.95 29.54
N THR A 437 -15.72 22.54 29.78
CA THR A 437 -14.42 21.99 29.41
C THR A 437 -14.22 20.66 30.13
N VAL A 438 -14.21 19.57 29.36
CA VAL A 438 -13.60 18.30 29.77
C VAL A 438 -12.23 18.26 29.10
N PRO A 439 -11.14 17.96 29.82
CA PRO A 439 -9.83 17.77 29.20
C PRO A 439 -9.90 16.62 28.21
N ASP A 440 -9.30 16.78 27.03
CA ASP A 440 -9.20 15.74 26.01
C ASP A 440 -8.69 14.42 26.61
N PRO A 441 -9.31 13.26 26.31
CA PRO A 441 -8.64 11.99 26.51
C PRO A 441 -7.50 11.90 25.49
N ILE A 442 -6.29 11.73 26.00
CA ILE A 442 -5.08 11.42 25.23
C ILE A 442 -5.34 10.09 24.50
N VAL A 443 -5.69 10.13 23.21
CA VAL A 443 -5.75 8.92 22.37
C VAL A 443 -4.43 8.79 21.62
N GLY A 444 -3.43 8.22 22.30
CA GLY A 444 -2.25 7.62 21.69
C GLY A 444 -2.47 6.11 21.55
N SER A 445 -1.97 5.49 20.49
CA SER A 445 -2.09 4.05 20.25
C SER A 445 -1.59 3.20 21.42
N ASP A 446 -2.38 2.21 21.88
CA ASP A 446 -2.09 1.44 23.09
C ASP A 446 -0.86 0.52 23.01
N ALA A 447 -0.55 -0.10 21.85
CA ALA A 447 0.59 -1.00 21.72
C ALA A 447 1.00 -1.31 20.28
N SER A 448 2.27 -1.66 20.07
CA SER A 448 2.80 -2.16 18.80
C SER A 448 3.61 -3.44 19.00
N ILE A 449 3.36 -4.45 18.17
CA ILE A 449 4.02 -5.76 18.21
C ILE A 449 4.84 -5.96 16.94
N PHE A 450 6.13 -6.24 17.11
CA PHE A 450 6.98 -6.80 16.05
C PHE A 450 6.88 -8.33 16.05
N ILE A 451 6.66 -8.94 14.88
CA ILE A 451 6.54 -10.38 14.70
C ILE A 451 7.82 -10.90 14.08
N SER A 452 8.58 -11.64 14.87
CA SER A 452 9.79 -12.33 14.43
C SER A 452 9.48 -13.82 14.20
N HIS A 453 9.71 -14.30 12.98
CA HIS A 453 9.41 -15.69 12.59
C HIS A 453 10.25 -16.13 11.38
N VAL A 454 10.37 -17.44 11.18
CA VAL A 454 11.02 -18.00 9.97
C VAL A 454 9.98 -18.25 8.88
N HIS A 455 10.19 -17.65 7.70
CA HIS A 455 9.25 -17.73 6.57
C HIS A 455 8.99 -19.16 6.10
N ALA A 456 10.06 -19.96 6.03
CA ALA A 456 9.95 -21.38 5.67
C ALA A 456 9.09 -22.17 6.66
N ASP A 457 9.01 -21.74 7.93
CA ASP A 457 8.21 -22.40 8.94
C ASP A 457 6.74 -21.96 8.89
N ASP A 458 6.49 -20.67 8.62
CA ASP A 458 5.13 -20.20 8.37
C ASP A 458 4.55 -20.83 7.09
N ALA A 459 5.33 -20.91 6.01
CA ALA A 459 4.97 -21.65 4.80
C ALA A 459 4.72 -23.15 5.07
N SER A 460 5.57 -23.79 5.89
CA SER A 460 5.37 -25.19 6.31
C SER A 460 4.09 -25.37 7.15
N SER A 461 3.66 -24.32 7.84
CA SER A 461 2.41 -24.25 8.59
C SER A 461 1.21 -23.76 7.76
N ARG A 462 1.40 -23.48 6.45
CA ARG A 462 0.41 -22.90 5.52
C ARG A 462 -0.08 -21.50 5.93
N GLY A 463 0.80 -20.65 6.45
CA GLY A 463 0.48 -19.28 6.82
C GLY A 463 -0.14 -19.12 8.22
N ARG A 464 -0.14 -20.19 9.03
CA ARG A 464 -0.85 -20.23 10.32
C ARG A 464 -0.23 -19.34 11.39
N MET A 465 1.07 -19.05 11.32
CA MET A 465 1.71 -18.17 12.32
C MET A 465 1.28 -16.73 12.11
N ILE A 466 1.31 -16.27 10.84
CA ILE A 466 0.87 -14.92 10.49
C ILE A 466 -0.64 -14.77 10.68
N SER A 467 -1.45 -15.76 10.31
CA SER A 467 -2.90 -15.71 10.55
C SER A 467 -3.20 -15.65 12.05
N PHE A 468 -2.49 -16.45 12.86
CA PHE A 468 -2.66 -16.44 14.31
C PHE A 468 -2.34 -15.08 14.94
N ALA A 469 -1.25 -14.43 14.50
CA ALA A 469 -0.90 -13.11 15.00
C ALA A 469 -1.97 -12.05 14.65
N LYS A 470 -2.56 -12.14 13.44
CA LYS A 470 -3.67 -11.28 13.01
C LYS A 470 -4.92 -11.53 13.85
N ASP A 471 -5.30 -12.79 14.03
CA ASP A 471 -6.44 -13.17 14.87
C ASP A 471 -6.25 -12.66 16.32
N LEU A 472 -5.02 -12.71 16.85
CA LEU A 472 -4.68 -12.19 18.18
C LEU A 472 -4.84 -10.67 18.27
N ALA A 473 -4.44 -9.93 17.22
CA ALA A 473 -4.63 -8.48 17.15
C ALA A 473 -6.12 -8.09 17.02
N ASP A 474 -6.85 -8.79 16.15
CA ASP A 474 -8.28 -8.59 15.95
C ASP A 474 -9.06 -8.89 17.24
N ARG A 475 -8.70 -9.99 17.94
CA ARG A 475 -9.32 -10.35 19.22
C ARG A 475 -8.96 -9.35 20.32
N TYR A 476 -7.74 -8.82 20.32
CA TYR A 476 -7.32 -7.76 21.24
C TYR A 476 -8.10 -6.48 21.02
N GLU A 477 -8.23 -6.00 19.79
CA GLU A 477 -9.00 -4.79 19.46
C GLU A 477 -10.49 -4.98 19.80
N PHE A 478 -11.03 -6.16 19.53
CA PHE A 478 -12.40 -6.51 19.91
C PHE A 478 -12.65 -6.49 21.43
N LEU A 479 -11.74 -7.08 22.24
CA LEU A 479 -11.93 -7.21 23.68
C LEU A 479 -11.54 -5.96 24.49
N THR A 480 -10.65 -5.12 23.96
CA THR A 480 -10.08 -3.98 24.69
C THR A 480 -10.50 -2.62 24.14
N GLY A 481 -10.94 -2.55 22.88
CA GLY A 481 -11.16 -1.29 22.17
C GLY A 481 -9.88 -0.54 21.80
N GLY A 482 -8.70 -1.08 22.15
CA GLY A 482 -7.39 -0.54 21.85
C GLY A 482 -6.75 -1.19 20.64
N SER A 483 -6.04 -0.41 19.82
CA SER A 483 -5.42 -0.93 18.60
C SER A 483 -4.07 -1.61 18.88
N LEU A 484 -3.90 -2.86 18.42
CA LEU A 484 -2.65 -3.59 18.46
C LEU A 484 -1.99 -3.61 17.08
N ARG A 485 -1.00 -2.74 16.85
CA ARG A 485 -0.32 -2.65 15.53
C ARG A 485 0.68 -3.79 15.35
N LEU A 486 0.50 -4.63 14.33
CA LEU A 486 1.45 -5.71 13.99
C LEU A 486 2.46 -5.29 12.91
N PHE A 487 3.72 -5.63 13.11
CA PHE A 487 4.80 -5.54 12.13
C PHE A 487 5.29 -6.96 11.84
N ILE A 488 5.40 -7.37 10.57
CA ILE A 488 5.83 -8.72 10.19
C ILE A 488 7.12 -8.60 9.38
N ASP A 489 8.19 -9.24 9.86
CA ASP A 489 9.44 -9.28 9.12
C ASP A 489 9.31 -10.04 7.79
N ARG A 490 10.15 -9.71 6.80
CA ARG A 490 10.22 -10.30 5.45
C ARG A 490 11.63 -10.82 5.18
N ASP A 491 11.82 -12.12 5.37
CA ASP A 491 13.03 -12.84 4.98
C ASP A 491 12.84 -13.45 3.59
N ASP A 492 13.16 -12.63 2.59
CA ASP A 492 13.90 -13.06 1.41
C ASP A 492 14.54 -11.79 0.85
N ILE A 493 15.89 -11.70 0.84
CA ILE A 493 16.72 -11.04 -0.19
C ILE A 493 18.18 -10.89 0.33
N SER A 494 19.13 -11.00 -0.58
CA SER A 494 20.41 -10.27 -0.49
C SER A 494 20.59 -9.35 -1.70
N TRP A 495 20.66 -8.01 -1.51
CA TRP A 495 21.88 -7.19 -1.36
C TRP A 495 21.56 -5.68 -1.58
N GLY A 496 22.11 -4.79 -0.75
CA GLY A 496 22.12 -3.33 -0.97
C GLY A 496 21.84 -2.48 0.30
N GLU A 497 22.85 -1.75 0.78
CA GLU A 497 22.86 -0.98 2.04
C GLU A 497 21.73 0.06 2.18
N ASN A 498 20.78 -0.22 3.09
CA ASN A 498 19.95 0.72 3.89
C ASN A 498 18.77 0.00 4.58
N TRP A 499 18.54 -1.28 4.30
CA TRP A 499 17.41 -2.04 4.85
C TRP A 499 17.58 -2.40 6.33
N ARG A 500 18.76 -2.85 6.76
CA ARG A 500 19.05 -3.20 8.18
C ARG A 500 18.89 -2.02 9.15
N GLN A 501 19.13 -0.80 8.67
CA GLN A 501 18.97 0.42 9.46
C GLN A 501 17.50 0.82 9.61
N ARG A 502 16.66 0.52 8.62
CA ARG A 502 15.20 0.69 8.69
C ARG A 502 14.53 -0.37 9.57
N LEU A 503 14.94 -1.64 9.48
CA LEU A 503 14.48 -2.70 10.37
C LEU A 503 14.80 -2.39 11.85
N ARG A 504 16.03 -1.93 12.13
CA ARG A 504 16.41 -1.47 13.49
C ARG A 504 15.62 -0.23 13.94
N ALA A 505 15.33 0.70 13.02
CA ALA A 505 14.48 1.85 13.35
C ALA A 505 13.05 1.42 13.71
N GLU A 506 12.49 0.44 13.00
CA GLU A 506 11.14 -0.07 13.29
C GLU A 506 11.09 -0.86 14.61
N ALA A 507 12.05 -1.76 14.86
CA ALA A 507 12.18 -2.49 16.13
C ALA A 507 12.40 -1.57 17.36
N SER A 508 13.10 -0.44 17.16
CA SER A 508 13.30 0.56 18.21
C SER A 508 12.01 1.30 18.61
N THR A 509 11.03 1.39 17.71
CA THR A 509 9.73 2.03 17.98
C THR A 509 8.66 1.09 18.52
N THR A 510 8.86 -0.23 18.40
CA THR A 510 7.89 -1.24 18.84
C THR A 510 7.91 -1.48 20.36
N THR A 511 6.72 -1.71 20.92
CA THR A 511 6.48 -1.92 22.37
C THR A 511 6.59 -3.40 22.76
N PHE A 512 6.24 -4.32 21.87
CA PHE A 512 6.29 -5.76 22.10
C PHE A 512 7.04 -6.47 20.97
N LEU A 513 7.73 -7.56 21.28
CA LEU A 513 8.27 -8.52 20.30
C LEU A 513 7.58 -9.87 20.47
N LEU A 514 6.77 -10.28 19.49
CA LEU A 514 6.16 -11.61 19.41
C LEU A 514 7.05 -12.53 18.57
N SER A 515 7.66 -13.53 19.22
CA SER A 515 8.59 -14.45 18.54
C SER A 515 7.98 -15.83 18.40
N PHE A 516 7.83 -16.33 17.17
CA PHE A 516 7.39 -17.71 16.90
C PHE A 516 8.59 -18.66 16.95
N VAL A 517 8.84 -19.25 18.12
CA VAL A 517 10.03 -20.05 18.38
C VAL A 517 9.89 -21.45 17.81
N THR A 518 10.84 -21.81 16.94
CA THR A 518 11.02 -23.13 16.33
C THR A 518 12.52 -23.52 16.33
N PRO A 519 12.89 -24.77 16.03
CA PRO A 519 14.30 -25.14 15.84
C PRO A 519 15.02 -24.31 14.75
N ARG A 520 14.31 -23.94 13.67
CA ARG A 520 14.88 -23.11 12.60
C ARG A 520 15.03 -21.65 13.01
N TYR A 521 14.10 -21.13 13.82
CA TYR A 521 14.20 -19.79 14.41
C TYR A 521 15.49 -19.63 15.20
N LEU A 522 15.80 -20.58 16.09
CA LEU A 522 17.02 -20.56 16.91
C LEU A 522 18.30 -20.80 16.10
N SER A 523 18.20 -21.29 14.87
CA SER A 523 19.32 -21.42 13.94
C SER A 523 19.45 -20.25 12.95
N SER A 524 18.46 -19.36 12.87
CA SER A 524 18.47 -18.22 11.95
C SER A 524 19.29 -17.08 12.56
N ALA A 525 20.40 -16.72 11.92
CA ALA A 525 21.22 -15.59 12.36
C ALA A 525 20.42 -14.28 12.39
N ALA A 526 19.51 -14.07 11.42
CA ALA A 526 18.66 -12.89 11.34
C ALA A 526 17.68 -12.81 12.52
N CYS A 527 16.89 -13.87 12.76
CA CYS A 527 15.92 -13.88 13.87
C CYS A 527 16.60 -13.75 15.25
N ARG A 528 17.80 -14.34 15.40
CA ARG A 528 18.60 -14.18 16.64
C ARG A 528 19.07 -12.74 16.82
N GLU A 529 19.51 -12.07 15.75
CA GLU A 529 19.89 -10.66 15.79
C GLU A 529 18.70 -9.77 16.19
N GLU A 530 17.53 -9.96 15.57
CA GLU A 530 16.30 -9.22 15.93
C GLU A 530 15.92 -9.37 17.40
N PHE A 531 15.94 -10.61 17.91
CA PHE A 531 15.58 -10.92 19.28
C PHE A 531 16.53 -10.23 20.28
N LEU A 532 17.84 -10.32 20.02
CA LEU A 532 18.86 -9.71 20.87
C LEU A 532 18.86 -8.19 20.78
N ASP A 533 18.58 -7.61 19.61
CA ASP A 533 18.42 -6.17 19.40
C ASP A 533 17.25 -5.63 20.23
N PHE A 534 16.10 -6.31 20.19
CA PHE A 534 14.93 -5.91 20.98
C PHE A 534 15.15 -6.10 22.49
N ARG A 535 15.78 -7.21 22.90
CA ARG A 535 16.14 -7.48 24.30
C ARG A 535 16.99 -6.35 24.88
N ARG A 536 18.02 -5.91 24.17
CA ARG A 536 18.88 -4.79 24.63
C ARG A 536 18.09 -3.50 24.81
N ALA A 537 17.20 -3.20 23.86
CA ALA A 537 16.32 -2.05 23.97
C ALA A 537 15.38 -2.17 25.19
N ALA A 538 14.92 -3.39 25.50
CA ALA A 538 14.12 -3.65 26.70
C ALA A 538 14.93 -3.56 28.00
N THR A 539 16.19 -3.98 28.04
CA THR A 539 17.06 -3.81 29.20
C THR A 539 17.37 -2.33 29.47
N ALA A 540 17.52 -1.52 28.42
CA ALA A 540 17.76 -0.09 28.55
C ALA A 540 16.49 0.70 28.96
N ASP A 541 15.30 0.15 28.71
CA ASP A 541 14.00 0.77 29.04
C ASP A 541 12.99 -0.28 29.58
N PRO A 542 13.21 -0.81 30.81
CA PRO A 542 12.51 -2.00 31.33
C PRO A 542 10.99 -1.87 31.44
N GLY A 543 10.47 -0.63 31.52
CA GLY A 543 9.04 -0.34 31.63
C GLY A 543 8.32 -0.09 30.30
N GLN A 544 9.04 -0.10 29.16
CA GLN A 544 8.44 0.30 27.86
C GLN A 544 8.50 -0.76 26.76
N LYS A 545 9.27 -1.84 26.95
CA LYS A 545 9.45 -2.89 25.94
C LYS A 545 9.34 -4.28 26.56
N VAL A 546 8.54 -5.16 25.94
CA VAL A 546 8.24 -6.50 26.48
C VAL A 546 8.48 -7.59 25.44
N LEU A 547 9.12 -8.68 25.84
CA LEU A 547 9.34 -9.89 25.04
C LEU A 547 8.18 -10.88 25.22
N LEU A 548 7.63 -11.39 24.12
CA LEU A 548 6.53 -12.36 24.09
C LEU A 548 6.90 -13.60 23.23
N PRO A 549 7.75 -14.50 23.72
CA PRO A 549 8.05 -15.74 23.02
C PRO A 549 6.88 -16.75 23.04
N LEU A 550 6.44 -17.15 21.85
CA LEU A 550 5.49 -18.25 21.61
C LEU A 550 6.27 -19.48 21.14
N ILE A 551 6.32 -20.54 21.95
CA ILE A 551 6.96 -21.80 21.54
C ILE A 551 6.03 -22.57 20.62
N TRP A 552 6.25 -22.40 19.32
CA TRP A 552 5.45 -23.03 18.27
C TRP A 552 5.85 -24.49 18.05
N VAL A 553 7.15 -24.78 18.16
CA VAL A 553 7.69 -26.14 18.19
C VAL A 553 8.78 -26.19 19.25
N ASP A 554 8.65 -27.08 20.23
CA ASP A 554 9.65 -27.25 21.28
C ASP A 554 11.03 -27.64 20.70
N PRO A 555 12.06 -26.78 20.84
CA PRO A 555 13.39 -27.05 20.31
C PRO A 555 14.16 -28.14 21.10
N SER A 556 13.81 -28.37 22.37
CA SER A 556 14.52 -29.31 23.26
C SER A 556 14.43 -30.76 22.78
N ALA A 557 13.31 -31.12 22.15
CA ALA A 557 13.06 -32.46 21.59
C ALA A 557 14.01 -32.84 20.44
N SER A 558 14.71 -31.86 19.84
CA SER A 558 15.67 -32.11 18.77
C SER A 558 17.00 -32.68 19.27
N GLY A 559 17.36 -32.48 20.55
CA GLY A 559 18.65 -32.90 21.13
C GLY A 559 19.87 -32.20 20.53
N VAL A 560 19.66 -31.06 19.84
CA VAL A 560 20.68 -30.34 19.08
C VAL A 560 21.10 -29.02 19.77
N MET A 561 20.40 -28.62 20.84
CA MET A 561 20.61 -27.33 21.51
C MET A 561 21.07 -27.49 22.96
N SER A 562 22.09 -26.70 23.33
CA SER A 562 22.55 -26.57 24.72
C SER A 562 21.63 -25.64 25.49
N ASP A 563 21.35 -25.97 26.76
CA ASP A 563 20.59 -25.09 27.67
C ASP A 563 21.28 -23.75 27.95
N LYS A 564 22.57 -23.65 27.58
CA LYS A 564 23.42 -22.47 27.69
C LYS A 564 23.47 -21.63 26.40
N ASP A 565 22.62 -21.89 25.40
CA ASP A 565 22.49 -21.01 24.24
C ASP A 565 21.94 -19.63 24.68
N PRO A 566 22.60 -18.51 24.35
CA PRO A 566 22.25 -17.19 24.91
C PRO A 566 20.82 -16.74 24.60
N VAL A 567 20.31 -17.03 23.41
CA VAL A 567 18.95 -16.65 23.00
C VAL A 567 17.94 -17.58 23.67
N TRP A 568 18.24 -18.87 23.73
CA TRP A 568 17.37 -19.86 24.38
C TRP A 568 17.27 -19.68 25.89
N SER A 569 18.36 -19.34 26.59
CA SER A 569 18.32 -19.04 28.04
C SER A 569 17.38 -17.87 28.32
N VAL A 570 17.48 -16.78 27.55
CA VAL A 570 16.58 -15.62 27.69
C VAL A 570 15.14 -15.99 27.38
N ILE A 571 14.88 -16.76 26.31
CA ILE A 571 13.51 -17.20 25.99
C ILE A 571 12.90 -18.01 27.14
N LYS A 572 13.70 -18.82 27.85
CA LYS A 572 13.24 -19.57 29.03
C LYS A 572 12.96 -18.66 30.23
N GLU A 573 13.74 -17.60 30.40
CA GLU A 573 13.62 -16.64 31.49
C GLU A 573 12.55 -15.56 31.24
N THR A 574 12.17 -15.32 29.98
CA THR A 574 11.24 -14.26 29.58
C THR A 574 9.89 -14.82 29.13
N GLN A 575 8.82 -14.36 29.81
CA GLN A 575 7.41 -14.72 29.63
C GLN A 575 7.08 -15.77 28.56
N TRP A 576 6.97 -17.04 28.97
CA TRP A 576 6.72 -18.16 28.07
C TRP A 576 5.22 -18.43 27.85
N VAL A 577 4.84 -18.64 26.58
CA VAL A 577 3.60 -19.36 26.20
C VAL A 577 3.93 -20.56 25.31
N ALA A 578 3.56 -21.76 25.77
CA ALA A 578 3.65 -22.98 24.96
C ALA A 578 2.49 -23.01 23.94
N ALA A 579 2.82 -22.94 22.65
CA ALA A 579 1.88 -22.93 21.53
C ALA A 579 1.83 -24.25 20.74
N THR A 580 2.52 -25.26 21.24
CA THR A 580 2.72 -26.56 20.58
C THR A 580 1.43 -27.32 20.32
N ASP A 581 0.46 -27.18 21.23
CA ASP A 581 -0.79 -27.95 21.20
C ASP A 581 -1.88 -27.24 20.39
N PHE A 582 -1.96 -25.90 20.48
CA PHE A 582 -3.03 -25.17 19.81
C PHE A 582 -2.77 -24.88 18.33
N ARG A 583 -1.51 -24.92 17.85
CA ARG A 583 -1.20 -24.79 16.40
C ARG A 583 -1.93 -25.82 15.52
N LEU A 584 -2.42 -26.90 16.13
CA LEU A 584 -3.14 -27.99 15.49
C LEU A 584 -4.66 -27.76 15.42
N LEU A 585 -5.19 -26.79 16.17
CA LEU A 585 -6.63 -26.47 16.20
C LEU A 585 -7.10 -25.84 14.89
N GLU A 586 -8.39 -25.99 14.58
CA GLU A 586 -9.01 -25.35 13.43
C GLU A 586 -9.37 -23.89 13.76
N PRO A 587 -9.00 -22.90 12.91
CA PRO A 587 -9.40 -21.51 13.12
C PRO A 587 -10.92 -21.36 13.22
N GLY A 588 -11.40 -20.62 14.23
CA GLY A 588 -12.81 -20.43 14.53
C GLY A 588 -13.49 -21.58 15.28
N SER A 589 -12.76 -22.63 15.68
CA SER A 589 -13.25 -23.61 16.65
C SER A 589 -13.35 -23.00 18.04
N VAL A 590 -14.21 -23.57 18.90
CA VAL A 590 -14.40 -23.11 20.29
C VAL A 590 -13.08 -23.20 21.07
N GLU A 591 -12.31 -24.26 20.83
CA GLU A 591 -11.01 -24.48 21.44
C GLU A 591 -9.96 -23.44 20.98
N TYR A 592 -9.96 -23.08 19.69
CA TYR A 592 -9.07 -22.05 19.14
C TYR A 592 -9.37 -20.66 19.74
N ASP A 593 -10.65 -20.28 19.74
CA ASP A 593 -11.11 -19.01 20.28
C ASP A 593 -10.85 -18.88 21.78
N THR A 594 -10.98 -19.97 22.53
CA THR A 594 -10.67 -20.01 23.97
C THR A 594 -9.19 -19.72 24.23
N VAL A 595 -8.29 -20.29 23.43
CA VAL A 595 -6.84 -20.05 23.55
C VAL A 595 -6.49 -18.62 23.13
N LEU A 596 -7.13 -18.13 22.06
CA LEU A 596 -6.96 -16.76 21.57
C LEU A 596 -7.38 -15.72 22.62
N ASP A 597 -8.49 -15.96 23.32
CA ASP A 597 -8.98 -15.12 24.42
C ASP A 597 -7.98 -15.12 25.60
N GLN A 598 -7.44 -16.27 25.97
CA GLN A 598 -6.45 -16.37 27.06
C GLN A 598 -5.17 -15.58 26.74
N LEU A 599 -4.67 -15.69 25.50
CA LEU A 599 -3.49 -14.96 25.04
C LEU A 599 -3.76 -13.46 24.96
N THR A 600 -4.95 -13.07 24.49
CA THR A 600 -5.40 -11.68 24.45
C THR A 600 -5.46 -11.06 25.85
N GLN A 601 -5.94 -11.80 26.85
CA GLN A 601 -5.98 -11.32 28.24
C GLN A 601 -4.58 -11.11 28.82
N ARG A 602 -3.63 -12.00 28.53
CA ARG A 602 -2.22 -11.82 28.96
C ARG A 602 -1.59 -10.60 28.30
N LEU A 603 -1.84 -10.40 27.01
CA LEU A 603 -1.37 -9.23 26.26
C LEU A 603 -1.95 -7.93 26.82
N ARG A 604 -3.23 -7.92 27.20
CA ARG A 604 -3.88 -6.77 27.83
C ARG A 604 -3.22 -6.35 29.15
N ILE A 605 -2.87 -7.33 29.99
CA ILE A 605 -2.16 -7.08 31.25
C ILE A 605 -0.76 -6.49 30.97
N ALA A 606 -0.04 -7.03 29.99
CA ALA A 606 1.28 -6.54 29.61
C ALA A 606 1.22 -5.09 29.07
N VAL A 607 0.23 -4.76 28.23
CA VAL A 607 0.01 -3.39 27.71
C VAL A 607 -0.35 -2.41 28.82
N ALA A 608 -1.23 -2.79 29.75
CA ALA A 608 -1.59 -1.94 30.88
C ALA A 608 -0.41 -1.67 31.83
N THR A 609 0.47 -2.65 32.01
CA THR A 609 1.69 -2.51 32.84
C THR A 609 2.65 -1.50 32.21
N VAL A 610 2.92 -1.63 30.90
CA VAL A 610 3.77 -0.68 30.15
C VAL A 610 3.18 0.73 30.12
N ALA A 611 1.85 0.86 29.98
CA ALA A 611 1.18 2.16 30.01
C ALA A 611 1.26 2.82 31.40
N LYS A 612 1.19 2.02 32.47
CA LYS A 612 1.31 2.51 33.85
C LYS A 612 2.73 3.00 34.15
N ASP A 613 3.76 2.24 33.77
CA ASP A 613 5.16 2.63 33.94
C ASP A 613 5.51 3.91 33.16
N ARG A 614 4.98 4.07 31.93
CA ARG A 614 5.10 5.33 31.16
C ARG A 614 4.53 6.56 31.88
N THR A 615 3.48 6.36 32.68
CA THR A 615 2.78 7.45 33.38
C THR A 615 3.44 7.77 34.74
N GLU A 616 3.99 6.77 35.42
CA GLU A 616 4.70 6.93 36.70
C GLU A 616 6.16 7.43 36.52
N THR A 617 6.74 7.36 35.31
CA THR A 617 8.09 7.88 35.00
C THR A 617 8.21 9.42 35.19
N PHE A 618 7.11 10.16 35.36
CA PHE A 618 7.13 11.60 35.66
C PHE A 618 7.14 11.98 37.16
N THR A 619 7.02 11.01 38.08
CA THR A 619 7.18 11.23 39.52
C THR A 619 7.62 9.94 40.21
N GLN A 620 8.87 9.93 40.69
CA GLN A 620 9.57 8.86 41.42
C GLN A 620 10.35 7.87 40.56
N ARG A 621 11.67 8.14 40.42
CA ARG A 621 12.68 7.07 40.40
C ARG A 621 12.75 6.51 41.81
N GLY A 622 12.37 5.25 41.99
CA GLY A 622 12.50 4.55 43.26
C GLY A 622 12.18 3.06 43.12
N GLU A 623 13.26 2.27 43.12
CA GLU A 623 13.45 0.92 43.69
C GLU A 623 12.52 -0.25 43.30
N ASP A 624 13.10 -1.29 42.66
CA ASP A 624 12.96 -2.72 43.05
C ASP A 624 13.95 -3.61 42.22
N PRO A 625 14.11 -4.93 42.42
CA PRO A 625 14.66 -5.68 43.55
C PRO A 625 15.86 -6.58 43.11
N ASP A 626 17.05 -6.38 43.69
CA ASP A 626 18.05 -7.43 44.00
C ASP A 626 19.28 -6.72 44.60
N GLU A 627 19.16 -6.43 45.90
CA GLU A 627 20.29 -6.24 46.80
C GLU A 627 21.23 -7.43 46.61
N ASP A 628 22.48 -7.20 46.20
CA ASP A 628 23.64 -8.00 46.67
C ASP A 628 24.95 -7.64 45.97
N ARG A 629 24.94 -6.95 44.82
CA ARG A 629 26.16 -6.38 44.21
C ARG A 629 26.03 -4.91 43.85
N ASP A 630 26.91 -4.11 44.43
CA ASP A 630 27.07 -2.69 44.08
C ASP A 630 27.79 -2.53 42.72
N LEU A 631 27.75 -1.33 42.16
CA LEU A 631 28.37 -0.94 40.89
C LEU A 631 29.85 -1.35 40.81
N LEU A 632 30.59 -1.21 41.92
CA LEU A 632 32.00 -1.60 42.03
C LEU A 632 32.21 -3.11 41.91
N GLU A 633 31.39 -3.92 42.58
CA GLU A 633 31.50 -5.39 42.54
C GLU A 633 31.12 -5.95 41.16
N THR A 634 30.18 -5.28 40.48
CA THR A 634 29.82 -5.61 39.09
C THR A 634 30.97 -5.32 38.13
N LEU A 635 31.67 -4.18 38.29
CA LEU A 635 32.84 -3.83 37.50
C LEU A 635 34.02 -4.78 37.72
N GLU A 636 34.27 -5.19 38.97
CA GLU A 636 35.35 -6.14 39.31
C GLU A 636 35.08 -7.53 38.71
N SER A 637 33.84 -8.00 38.75
CA SER A 637 33.40 -9.25 38.10
C SER A 637 33.61 -9.25 36.59
N LEU A 638 33.30 -8.13 35.92
CA LEU A 638 33.53 -7.94 34.49
C LEU A 638 35.01 -7.95 34.13
N GLU A 639 35.86 -7.33 34.95
CA GLU A 639 37.31 -7.32 34.73
C GLU A 639 37.91 -8.73 34.89
N ALA A 640 37.47 -9.47 35.93
CA ALA A 640 37.90 -10.85 36.15
C ALA A 640 37.51 -11.79 34.99
N SER A 641 36.33 -11.59 34.42
CA SER A 641 35.78 -12.42 33.34
C SER A 641 36.63 -12.40 32.06
N ARG A 642 37.48 -11.38 31.85
CA ARG A 642 38.37 -11.29 30.68
C ARG A 642 39.26 -12.53 30.54
N THR A 643 39.85 -12.99 31.64
CA THR A 643 40.75 -14.15 31.62
C THR A 643 39.99 -15.45 31.36
N ASP A 644 38.76 -15.54 31.87
CA ASP A 644 37.91 -16.71 31.70
C ASP A 644 37.41 -16.84 30.25
N ILE A 645 37.10 -15.72 29.61
CA ILE A 645 36.76 -15.64 28.18
C ILE A 645 37.92 -16.15 27.32
N GLU A 646 39.13 -15.65 27.56
CA GLU A 646 40.32 -16.06 26.79
C GLU A 646 40.59 -17.56 26.93
N ARG A 647 40.44 -18.09 28.15
CA ARG A 647 40.60 -19.52 28.44
C ARG A 647 39.56 -20.37 27.72
N ALA A 648 38.27 -20.01 27.81
CA ALA A 648 37.18 -20.74 27.18
C ALA A 648 37.29 -20.72 25.65
N ALA A 649 37.64 -19.56 25.06
CA ALA A 649 37.86 -19.43 23.62
C ALA A 649 39.05 -20.30 23.14
N SER A 650 40.14 -20.36 23.91
CA SER A 650 41.28 -21.23 23.59
C SER A 650 40.92 -22.71 23.68
N GLY A 651 40.24 -23.12 24.75
CA GLY A 651 39.82 -24.52 24.94
C GLY A 651 38.94 -25.02 23.80
N LEU A 652 38.06 -24.16 23.28
CA LEU A 652 37.22 -24.49 22.14
C LEU A 652 38.02 -24.64 20.83
N LYS A 653 39.00 -23.76 20.58
CA LYS A 653 39.90 -23.87 19.42
C LYS A 653 40.71 -25.17 19.47
N ASP A 654 41.23 -25.53 20.63
CA ASP A 654 41.98 -26.76 20.84
C ASP A 654 41.11 -28.01 20.63
N ALA A 655 39.86 -27.98 21.08
CA ALA A 655 38.91 -29.07 20.86
C ALA A 655 38.61 -29.27 19.36
N ILE A 656 38.34 -28.19 18.62
CA ILE A 656 38.11 -28.21 17.16
C ILE A 656 39.36 -28.73 16.42
N ALA A 657 40.55 -28.28 16.82
CA ALA A 657 41.81 -28.75 16.25
C ALA A 657 42.00 -30.26 16.50
N SER A 658 41.63 -30.75 17.69
CA SER A 658 41.74 -32.18 18.02
C SER A 658 40.82 -33.07 17.18
N ILE A 659 39.63 -32.60 16.81
CA ILE A 659 38.74 -33.31 15.89
C ILE A 659 39.32 -33.31 14.47
N SER A 660 39.85 -32.16 14.03
CA SER A 660 40.49 -32.02 12.72
C SER A 660 41.72 -32.93 12.56
N ALA A 661 42.46 -33.17 13.64
CA ALA A 661 43.61 -34.07 13.66
C ALA A 661 43.22 -35.55 13.40
N VAL A 662 42.04 -36.01 13.83
CA VAL A 662 41.58 -37.38 13.57
C VAL A 662 41.41 -37.64 12.08
N PHE A 663 41.00 -36.63 11.31
CA PHE A 663 40.84 -36.72 9.85
C PHE A 663 42.14 -36.43 9.07
N SER A 664 43.11 -35.78 9.70
CA SER A 664 44.36 -35.38 9.05
C SER A 664 45.24 -36.59 8.74
N GLY A 665 45.68 -36.72 7.48
CA GLY A 665 46.53 -37.83 7.04
C GLY A 665 45.80 -39.12 6.65
N ARG A 666 44.46 -39.13 6.66
CA ARG A 666 43.66 -40.25 6.15
C ARG A 666 43.27 -40.04 4.68
N PRO A 667 43.20 -41.12 3.87
CA PRO A 667 42.68 -41.01 2.51
C PRO A 667 41.19 -40.56 2.55
N PRO A 668 40.74 -39.76 1.56
CA PRO A 668 39.37 -39.28 1.52
C PRO A 668 38.37 -40.45 1.49
N LEU A 669 37.32 -40.34 2.30
CA LEU A 669 36.26 -41.34 2.42
C LEU A 669 35.62 -41.57 1.05
N ARG A 670 35.87 -42.74 0.44
CA ARG A 670 35.24 -43.11 -0.84
C ARG A 670 33.79 -43.51 -0.59
N THR A 671 32.85 -42.83 -1.25
CA THR A 671 31.42 -43.13 -1.16
C THR A 671 31.09 -44.41 -1.93
N GLY A 672 30.95 -45.54 -1.22
CA GLY A 672 30.48 -46.82 -1.77
C GLY A 672 30.20 -47.87 -0.68
N PRO A 673 29.25 -48.80 -0.87
CA PRO A 673 28.81 -49.74 0.18
C PRO A 673 29.77 -50.93 0.27
N THR A 674 30.94 -50.75 0.89
CA THR A 674 31.91 -51.83 1.14
C THR A 674 32.16 -52.00 2.64
N TYR A 675 32.37 -53.25 3.08
CA TYR A 675 32.70 -53.59 4.47
C TYR A 675 33.92 -52.82 5.00
N ALA A 676 34.93 -52.60 4.14
CA ALA A 676 36.12 -51.82 4.48
C ALA A 676 35.79 -50.34 4.81
N THR A 677 34.85 -49.74 4.08
CA THR A 677 34.39 -48.37 4.33
C THR A 677 33.59 -48.29 5.63
N ALA A 678 32.75 -49.27 5.92
CA ALA A 678 32.00 -49.34 7.18
C ALA A 678 32.92 -49.52 8.40
N ARG A 679 33.96 -50.35 8.30
CA ARG A 679 34.96 -50.54 9.36
C ARG A 679 35.78 -49.28 9.61
N ALA A 680 36.28 -48.63 8.55
CA ALA A 680 37.03 -47.37 8.66
C ALA A 680 36.19 -46.26 9.33
N LEU A 681 34.89 -46.17 8.99
CA LEU A 681 33.97 -45.20 9.61
C LEU A 681 33.69 -45.51 11.09
N SER A 682 33.71 -46.80 11.49
CA SER A 682 33.58 -47.19 12.89
C SER A 682 34.83 -46.88 13.72
N GLU A 683 36.02 -47.12 13.16
CA GLU A 683 37.31 -46.80 13.81
C GLU A 683 37.46 -45.28 13.99
N ILE A 684 37.14 -44.49 12.96
CA ILE A 684 37.09 -43.02 13.06
C ILE A 684 36.08 -42.58 14.13
N GLY A 685 34.89 -43.19 14.18
CA GLY A 685 33.88 -42.87 15.19
C GLY A 685 34.38 -43.05 16.63
N ALA A 686 35.10 -44.14 16.91
CA ALA A 686 35.67 -44.40 18.23
C ALA A 686 36.79 -43.40 18.60
N GLU A 687 37.66 -43.06 17.65
CA GLU A 687 38.72 -42.06 17.85
C GLU A 687 38.18 -40.65 18.08
N LEU A 688 36.96 -40.37 17.60
CA LEU A 688 36.27 -39.09 17.79
C LEU A 688 35.58 -38.94 19.14
N GLU A 689 35.35 -40.02 19.91
CA GLU A 689 34.59 -39.94 21.18
C GLU A 689 35.21 -38.92 22.16
N GLN A 690 36.52 -39.02 22.41
CA GLN A 690 37.20 -38.10 23.34
C GLN A 690 37.32 -36.66 22.81
N PRO A 691 37.73 -36.42 21.55
CA PRO A 691 37.69 -35.09 20.93
C PRO A 691 36.31 -34.43 20.97
N VAL A 692 35.24 -35.20 20.74
CA VAL A 692 33.86 -34.71 20.81
C VAL A 692 33.46 -34.36 22.24
N ALA A 693 33.78 -35.20 23.22
CA ALA A 693 33.50 -34.89 24.63
C ALA A 693 34.23 -33.61 25.11
N ARG A 694 35.48 -33.41 24.65
CA ARG A 694 36.23 -32.16 24.93
C ARG A 694 35.58 -30.95 24.27
N LEU A 695 35.06 -31.10 23.06
CA LEU A 695 34.33 -30.04 22.37
C LEU A 695 33.06 -29.66 23.12
N ASP A 696 32.27 -30.64 23.54
CA ASP A 696 31.04 -30.40 24.30
C ASP A 696 31.34 -29.67 25.62
N HIS A 697 32.38 -30.10 26.35
CA HIS A 697 32.80 -29.45 27.59
C HIS A 697 33.28 -28.00 27.36
N ALA A 698 34.13 -27.77 26.35
CA ALA A 698 34.61 -26.43 26.02
C ALA A 698 33.47 -25.50 25.57
N ALA A 699 32.47 -26.02 24.85
CA ALA A 699 31.28 -25.28 24.50
C ALA A 699 30.44 -24.94 25.75
N GLU A 700 30.27 -25.88 26.68
CA GLU A 700 29.58 -25.64 27.94
C GLU A 700 30.27 -24.60 28.84
N GLU A 701 31.60 -24.59 28.90
CA GLU A 701 32.39 -23.58 29.62
C GLU A 701 32.19 -22.20 28.98
N LEU A 702 32.31 -22.10 27.65
CA LEU A 702 32.10 -20.84 26.93
C LEU A 702 30.70 -20.26 27.16
N GLY A 703 29.67 -21.11 27.11
CA GLY A 703 28.30 -20.70 27.38
C GLY A 703 28.12 -20.16 28.81
N ALA A 704 28.73 -20.81 29.80
CA ALA A 704 28.64 -20.38 31.20
C ALA A 704 29.37 -19.04 31.45
N VAL A 705 30.57 -18.88 30.91
CA VAL A 705 31.33 -17.62 31.00
C VAL A 705 30.54 -16.48 30.35
N TRP A 706 29.98 -16.71 29.16
CA TRP A 706 29.17 -15.69 28.48
C TRP A 706 27.91 -15.30 29.26
N GLN A 707 27.19 -16.25 29.87
CA GLN A 707 26.02 -15.95 30.70
C GLN A 707 26.35 -15.01 31.86
N GLY A 708 27.49 -15.21 32.53
CA GLY A 708 27.96 -14.31 33.58
C GLY A 708 28.25 -12.90 33.05
N VAL A 709 28.97 -12.80 31.94
CA VAL A 709 29.31 -11.51 31.30
C VAL A 709 28.06 -10.76 30.84
N ASP A 710 27.13 -11.44 30.17
CA ASP A 710 25.89 -10.83 29.68
C ASP A 710 24.99 -10.32 30.81
N SER A 711 24.96 -11.05 31.94
CA SER A 711 24.26 -10.65 33.16
C SER A 711 24.88 -9.39 33.77
N ASP A 712 26.20 -9.36 33.96
CA ASP A 712 26.91 -8.22 34.54
C ASP A 712 26.82 -6.97 33.64
N VAL A 713 26.90 -7.12 32.31
CA VAL A 713 26.71 -6.01 31.35
C VAL A 713 25.30 -5.45 31.44
N SER A 714 24.28 -6.31 31.50
CA SER A 714 22.88 -5.90 31.62
C SER A 714 22.62 -5.15 32.93
N ARG A 715 23.17 -5.66 34.05
CA ARG A 715 23.08 -5.02 35.37
C ARG A 715 23.75 -3.65 35.39
N LEU A 716 24.91 -3.51 34.76
CA LEU A 716 25.63 -2.23 34.70
C LEU A 716 24.84 -1.16 33.91
N VAL A 717 24.25 -1.54 32.77
CA VAL A 717 23.39 -0.64 31.97
C VAL A 717 22.16 -0.20 32.76
N PHE A 718 21.59 -1.11 33.55
CA PHE A 718 20.45 -0.83 34.43
C PHE A 718 20.81 0.13 35.58
N LEU A 719 21.86 -0.19 36.36
CA LEU A 719 22.31 0.62 37.50
C LEU A 719 22.67 2.07 37.10
N LEU A 720 23.15 2.27 35.86
CA LEU A 720 23.55 3.58 35.33
C LEU A 720 22.39 4.33 34.64
N SER A 721 21.15 3.87 34.79
CA SER A 721 19.94 4.52 34.21
C SER A 721 20.06 4.78 32.71
N GLY A 722 20.64 3.84 31.95
CA GLY A 722 20.57 3.82 30.49
C GLY A 722 21.90 3.97 29.75
N THR A 723 22.89 4.70 30.28
CA THR A 723 24.23 4.73 29.65
C THR A 723 25.38 4.78 30.65
N PRO A 724 26.37 3.88 30.51
CA PRO A 724 27.58 3.99 31.30
C PRO A 724 28.36 5.27 31.01
N ASP A 725 29.15 5.77 31.94
CA ASP A 725 30.06 6.89 31.68
C ASP A 725 31.15 6.48 30.67
N GLU A 726 31.86 7.46 30.11
CA GLU A 726 32.85 7.23 29.04
C GLU A 726 34.05 6.35 29.45
N ALA A 727 34.35 6.20 30.74
CA ALA A 727 35.37 5.26 31.19
C ALA A 727 34.80 3.83 31.20
N SER A 728 33.59 3.66 31.77
CA SER A 728 32.88 2.38 31.80
C SER A 728 32.55 1.85 30.39
N LYS A 729 32.09 2.72 29.48
CA LYS A 729 31.84 2.36 28.07
C LYS A 729 33.10 1.86 27.37
N ARG A 730 34.25 2.50 27.60
CA ARG A 730 35.53 2.10 27.02
C ARG A 730 35.98 0.74 27.54
N MET A 731 35.91 0.53 28.85
CA MET A 731 36.24 -0.76 29.47
C MET A 731 35.35 -1.90 28.93
N LEU A 732 34.03 -1.70 28.88
CA LEU A 732 33.09 -2.66 28.33
C LEU A 732 33.35 -2.94 26.84
N PHE A 733 33.60 -1.88 26.05
CA PHE A 733 33.90 -2.02 24.64
C PHE A 733 35.16 -2.88 24.42
N GLU A 734 36.22 -2.67 25.22
CA GLU A 734 37.45 -3.46 25.13
C GLU A 734 37.24 -4.94 25.49
N ILE A 735 36.47 -5.23 26.54
CA ILE A 735 36.14 -6.61 26.95
C ILE A 735 35.33 -7.32 25.83
N LEU A 736 34.30 -6.65 25.31
CA LEU A 736 33.43 -7.21 24.27
C LEU A 736 34.16 -7.35 22.92
N ASP A 737 34.97 -6.36 22.52
CA ASP A 737 35.77 -6.45 21.30
C ASP A 737 36.85 -7.53 21.41
N GLY A 738 37.48 -7.66 22.57
CA GLY A 738 38.41 -8.75 22.88
C GLY A 738 37.77 -10.13 22.71
N LEU A 739 36.56 -10.31 23.25
CA LEU A 739 35.79 -11.55 23.11
C LEU A 739 35.41 -11.85 21.65
N VAL A 740 34.92 -10.85 20.91
CA VAL A 740 34.55 -11.02 19.49
C VAL A 740 35.74 -11.47 18.65
N ARG A 741 36.94 -10.91 18.91
CA ARG A 741 38.18 -11.32 18.25
C ARG A 741 38.64 -12.71 18.68
N ALA A 742 38.57 -13.01 19.98
CA ALA A 742 38.99 -14.30 20.53
C ALA A 742 38.17 -15.46 19.95
N LEU A 743 36.87 -15.25 19.74
CA LEU A 743 35.97 -16.26 19.18
C LEU A 743 36.05 -16.36 17.66
N ASP A 744 36.80 -15.50 16.97
CA ASP A 744 36.89 -15.58 15.52
C ASP A 744 37.62 -16.85 15.06
N VAL A 745 36.89 -17.72 14.33
CA VAL A 745 37.37 -19.01 13.84
C VAL A 745 37.32 -18.94 12.31
N PRO A 746 38.47 -18.78 11.65
CA PRO A 746 38.53 -18.68 10.20
C PRO A 746 37.92 -19.92 9.51
N GLY A 747 37.04 -19.70 8.54
CA GLY A 747 36.44 -20.77 7.74
C GLY A 747 35.25 -21.50 8.38
N ALA A 748 34.73 -21.01 9.51
CA ALA A 748 33.56 -21.60 10.18
C ALA A 748 32.25 -21.47 9.37
N SER A 749 32.11 -20.41 8.56
CA SER A 749 30.93 -20.14 7.74
C SER A 749 30.76 -21.17 6.61
N GLY A 750 29.64 -21.91 6.62
CA GLY A 750 29.30 -22.91 5.59
C GLY A 750 29.66 -24.35 5.95
N LEU A 751 30.27 -24.61 7.12
CA LEU A 751 30.60 -25.95 7.57
C LEU A 751 29.37 -26.80 7.93
N ASP A 752 28.24 -26.20 8.30
CA ASP A 752 27.04 -26.94 8.74
C ASP A 752 26.48 -27.88 7.66
N GLN A 753 26.47 -27.44 6.39
CA GLN A 753 26.02 -28.30 5.29
C GLN A 753 26.96 -29.49 5.08
N GLN A 754 28.28 -29.27 5.23
CA GLN A 754 29.28 -30.32 5.10
C GLN A 754 29.23 -31.30 6.28
N LEU A 755 29.03 -30.79 7.50
CA LEU A 755 28.88 -31.61 8.71
C LEU A 755 27.60 -32.46 8.66
N ALA A 756 26.49 -31.91 8.18
CA ALA A 756 25.24 -32.65 7.99
C ALA A 756 25.40 -33.80 6.98
N LEU A 757 26.14 -33.58 5.89
CA LEU A 757 26.47 -34.62 4.92
C LEU A 757 27.31 -35.73 5.59
N LEU A 758 28.32 -35.38 6.38
CA LEU A 758 29.16 -36.35 7.10
C LEU A 758 28.36 -37.19 8.13
N GLY A 759 27.43 -36.58 8.86
CA GLY A 759 26.53 -37.29 9.78
C GLY A 759 25.55 -38.24 9.08
N ASN A 760 25.15 -37.94 7.85
CA ASN A 760 24.29 -38.78 7.04
C ASN A 760 25.03 -39.99 6.43
N LEU A 761 26.35 -39.91 6.27
CA LEU A 761 27.17 -41.02 5.74
C LEU A 761 27.27 -42.20 6.71
N SER A 762 27.26 -41.97 8.04
CA SER A 762 27.37 -43.05 9.02
C SER A 762 26.82 -42.67 10.39
N ARG A 763 26.16 -43.62 11.05
CA ARG A 763 25.72 -43.49 12.45
C ARG A 763 26.87 -43.18 13.42
N HIS A 764 28.09 -43.61 13.10
CA HIS A 764 29.27 -43.42 13.95
C HIS A 764 29.84 -42.00 13.87
N LEU A 765 29.48 -41.21 12.85
CA LEU A 765 29.90 -39.80 12.70
C LEU A 765 28.83 -38.80 13.17
N ARG A 766 27.60 -39.27 13.43
CA ARG A 766 26.50 -38.42 13.90
C ARG A 766 26.80 -37.67 15.20
N PRO A 767 27.44 -38.26 16.22
CA PRO A 767 27.77 -37.53 17.45
C PRO A 767 28.68 -36.34 17.16
N MET A 768 29.78 -36.55 16.43
CA MET A 768 30.70 -35.48 16.03
C MET A 768 30.01 -34.39 15.23
N SER A 769 29.20 -34.76 14.23
CA SER A 769 28.45 -33.80 13.42
C SER A 769 27.51 -32.95 14.28
N ARG A 770 26.78 -33.55 15.24
CA ARG A 770 25.87 -32.84 16.14
C ARG A 770 26.61 -31.90 17.08
N SER A 771 27.64 -32.38 17.77
CA SER A 771 28.43 -31.57 18.71
C SER A 771 29.13 -30.42 18.00
N MET A 772 29.70 -30.64 16.81
CA MET A 772 30.32 -29.58 16.01
C MET A 772 29.31 -28.51 15.59
N SER A 773 28.14 -28.89 15.08
CA SER A 773 27.10 -27.93 14.73
C SER A 773 26.47 -27.24 15.95
N ALA A 774 26.45 -27.88 17.13
CA ALA A 774 26.01 -27.23 18.37
C ALA A 774 27.03 -26.18 18.84
N ALA A 775 28.33 -26.53 18.84
CA ALA A 775 29.41 -25.63 19.21
C ALA A 775 29.54 -24.43 18.26
N LEU A 776 29.39 -24.64 16.94
CA LEU A 776 29.40 -23.56 15.95
C LEU A 776 28.22 -22.59 16.13
N ARG A 777 27.03 -23.10 16.45
CA ARG A 777 25.86 -22.25 16.75
C ARG A 777 26.02 -21.46 18.03
N LEU A 778 26.55 -22.07 19.09
CA LEU A 778 26.85 -21.37 20.33
C LEU A 778 27.86 -20.25 20.08
N LEU A 779 28.94 -20.55 19.35
CA LEU A 779 29.95 -19.57 18.93
C LEU A 779 29.34 -18.38 18.20
N ASP A 780 28.51 -18.64 17.20
CA ASP A 780 27.85 -17.59 16.42
C ASP A 780 26.89 -16.77 17.30
N GLY A 781 26.12 -17.44 18.15
CA GLY A 781 25.22 -16.81 19.12
C GLY A 781 25.93 -15.86 20.08
N VAL A 782 27.05 -16.31 20.67
CA VAL A 782 27.86 -15.49 21.56
C VAL A 782 28.48 -14.31 20.81
N LYS A 783 29.02 -14.52 19.60
CA LYS A 783 29.57 -13.44 18.76
C LYS A 783 28.55 -12.38 18.41
N VAL A 784 27.36 -12.79 17.95
CA VAL A 784 26.28 -11.88 17.59
C VAL A 784 25.88 -11.05 18.81
N SER A 785 25.68 -11.70 19.96
CA SER A 785 25.32 -11.04 21.22
C SER A 785 26.38 -10.03 21.68
N ALA A 786 27.66 -10.40 21.62
CA ALA A 786 28.77 -9.54 22.01
C ALA A 786 28.96 -8.34 21.07
N ARG A 787 28.83 -8.54 19.75
CA ARG A 787 28.86 -7.45 18.76
C ARG A 787 27.71 -6.48 18.97
N ALA A 788 26.53 -7.02 19.21
CA ALA A 788 25.34 -6.25 19.55
C ALA A 788 25.64 -5.29 20.73
N TRP A 789 26.06 -5.82 21.88
CA TRP A 789 26.43 -4.98 23.03
C TRP A 789 27.53 -3.97 22.72
N ARG A 790 28.61 -4.39 22.04
CA ARG A 790 29.74 -3.53 21.68
C ARG A 790 29.32 -2.35 20.80
N ASP A 791 28.54 -2.61 19.76
CA ASP A 791 28.10 -1.60 18.80
C ASP A 791 27.12 -0.61 19.46
N SER A 792 26.33 -1.06 20.43
CA SER A 792 25.47 -0.20 21.26
C SER A 792 26.25 0.85 22.03
N LEU A 793 27.43 0.49 22.53
CA LEU A 793 28.28 1.38 23.32
C LEU A 793 29.01 2.42 22.45
N ALA A 794 29.18 2.16 21.15
CA ALA A 794 29.87 3.04 20.21
C ALA A 794 28.97 4.11 19.57
N GLY A 795 27.65 3.94 19.59
CA GLY A 795 26.69 4.71 18.79
C GLY A 795 26.08 5.98 19.42
N GLN A 796 26.59 6.47 20.55
CA GLN A 796 26.03 7.65 21.25
C GLN A 796 27.08 8.74 21.57
N GLY A 797 27.96 9.03 20.61
CA GLY A 797 28.95 10.11 20.67
C GLY A 797 28.59 11.28 19.76
#